data_AF-A0A7J4DSV9-F1
#
_entry.id   AF-A0A7J4DSV9-F1
#
_cell.length_a   1.000
_cell.length_b   1.000
_cell.length_c   1.000
_cell.angle_alpha   90.00
_cell.angle_beta   90.00
_cell.angle_gamma   90.00
#
_symmetry.space_group_name_H-M   'P 1'
#
loop_
_entity.id
_entity.type
_entity.pdbx_description
1 polymer ?
#
loop_
_entity_poly.entity_id
_entity_poly.type
_entity_poly.pdbx_seq_one_letter_code
_entity_poly.pdbx_strand_id
1 'polypeptide(L)'
;MVKRKESMTSLDIAATIKALESRLIGSRLANIYEIEKNMLLFKFKSPKIETKLVVEPAKRIHATGYEVTEKQMPNPFVMGLRKYLRGARLEKISQIGFDRIVVLEFANGYKLYIELIPRGVIALVDKNNIILQVSEQKKLKDRVIKVKEKYAFPPLKSLHPEQLTPEKLYEDYRSSNEVNIVRFIVKQYGMPPELVEEAVSRSGIGKEAVGREDIEKLVAEIKNIYREALQGKGYIVQDELGMPITVLPYKPYSLKTYNGHRLVKYEDFNTALDEYFKRILEAVFIEKAVKEYEAEKAKLLESLRRAEENVEDLNSKITKLKEIAEIVSSNISKLYEVHECVERIKNNYGWDYIPGNCPGVIDVEPDKGIVKVSIGDIVVDYDVRLDPSRFVISLYKRIGELEKKKERTLKAIKELKEKIERVNVEIRRKTTRAKASIVRREWYEKYHWMYTSNLFLVIGGRDASQNESIVKKFLEDDDIFLHANIQGAPAVILFTKGKQVSGQDIREAAVLAACYSKAWKLGMGAVEVYWVYGKQVSKSPPSGEYIKKGAFMIYGKRNYVGAIELKLALGISVEKEHPIVIIGPDYLVRKRSHVYAVLAPGDEDPSKIAKRLRSLFTSKVDDNIRDVIASISVEEIRLRLPGRSRILAIARGAAVEPPRPTKKSQGA
;
A
#
# COMPACT_ATOMS: atom_id res chain seq x y z
N MET A 1 -26.62 -2.40 4.92
CA MET A 1 -25.22 -2.01 5.17
C MET A 1 -24.34 -2.83 4.25
N VAL A 2 -23.68 -2.20 3.26
CA VAL A 2 -22.80 -2.92 2.31
C VAL A 2 -21.56 -3.37 3.07
N LYS A 3 -21.34 -4.67 3.19
CA LYS A 3 -20.12 -5.21 3.80
C LYS A 3 -18.95 -5.06 2.84
N ARG A 4 -17.75 -4.87 3.40
CA ARG A 4 -16.52 -4.82 2.60
C ARG A 4 -16.32 -6.16 1.88
N LYS A 5 -16.03 -6.12 0.58
CA LYS A 5 -15.77 -7.33 -0.22
C LYS A 5 -14.41 -7.94 0.12
N GLU A 6 -14.40 -9.06 0.84
CA GLU A 6 -13.18 -9.75 1.24
C GLU A 6 -12.66 -10.75 0.19
N SER A 7 -13.56 -11.30 -0.63
CA SER A 7 -13.27 -12.29 -1.66
C SER A 7 -14.12 -12.06 -2.90
N MET A 8 -13.58 -12.41 -4.07
CA MET A 8 -14.28 -12.44 -5.34
C MET A 8 -15.43 -13.46 -5.32
N THR A 9 -16.56 -13.07 -5.93
CA THR A 9 -17.70 -13.97 -6.18
C THR A 9 -17.51 -14.76 -7.48
N SER A 10 -18.37 -15.73 -7.73
CA SER A 10 -18.33 -16.47 -9.00
C SER A 10 -18.61 -15.56 -10.21
N LEU A 11 -19.41 -14.51 -10.05
CA LEU A 11 -19.63 -13.49 -11.07
C LEU A 11 -18.37 -12.65 -11.33
N ASP A 12 -17.67 -12.22 -10.27
CA ASP A 12 -16.40 -11.51 -10.40
C ASP A 12 -15.36 -12.35 -11.17
N ILE A 13 -15.32 -13.66 -10.88
CA ILE A 13 -14.42 -14.60 -11.56
C ILE A 13 -14.76 -14.72 -13.05
N ALA A 14 -16.04 -14.89 -13.39
CA ALA A 14 -16.49 -14.96 -14.78
C ALA A 14 -16.08 -13.72 -15.58
N ALA A 15 -16.37 -12.52 -15.04
CA ALA A 15 -15.99 -11.25 -15.66
C ALA A 15 -14.47 -11.09 -15.80
N THR A 16 -13.72 -11.52 -14.78
CA THR A 16 -12.25 -11.42 -14.77
C THR A 16 -11.62 -12.35 -15.77
N ILE A 17 -12.03 -13.61 -15.82
CA ILE A 17 -11.52 -14.60 -16.78
C ILE A 17 -11.79 -14.11 -18.20
N LYS A 18 -13.03 -13.65 -18.49
CA LYS A 18 -13.39 -13.16 -19.81
C LYS A 18 -12.47 -12.04 -20.30
N ALA A 19 -12.12 -11.11 -19.41
CA ALA A 19 -11.21 -10.00 -19.71
C ALA A 19 -9.73 -10.44 -19.83
N LEU A 20 -9.35 -11.59 -19.25
CA LEU A 20 -7.97 -12.10 -19.25
C LEU A 20 -7.66 -13.05 -20.42
N GLU A 21 -8.66 -13.70 -21.02
CA GLU A 21 -8.48 -14.69 -22.10
C GLU A 21 -7.55 -14.18 -23.20
N SER A 22 -7.86 -13.01 -23.77
CA SER A 22 -7.10 -12.41 -24.88
C SER A 22 -5.66 -12.00 -24.51
N ARG A 23 -5.38 -11.80 -23.22
CA ARG A 23 -4.06 -11.39 -22.71
C ARG A 23 -3.19 -12.59 -22.32
N LEU A 24 -3.80 -13.66 -21.80
CA LEU A 24 -3.08 -14.78 -21.19
C LEU A 24 -2.92 -16.00 -22.10
N ILE A 25 -3.93 -16.33 -22.93
CA ILE A 25 -3.87 -17.52 -23.78
C ILE A 25 -2.70 -17.41 -24.76
N GLY A 26 -1.91 -18.48 -24.87
CA GLY A 26 -0.69 -18.51 -25.70
C GLY A 26 0.55 -17.88 -25.05
N SER A 27 0.39 -17.15 -23.94
CA SER A 27 1.52 -16.60 -23.19
C SER A 27 2.30 -17.69 -22.46
N ARG A 28 3.60 -17.49 -22.30
CA ARG A 28 4.46 -18.38 -21.50
C ARG A 28 4.61 -17.86 -20.08
N LEU A 29 4.54 -18.75 -19.11
CA LEU A 29 4.81 -18.40 -17.72
C LEU A 29 6.32 -18.19 -17.51
N ALA A 30 6.75 -16.94 -17.43
CA ALA A 30 8.16 -16.58 -17.32
C ALA A 30 8.70 -16.82 -15.90
N ASN A 31 7.91 -16.48 -14.88
CA ASN A 31 8.28 -16.69 -13.49
C ASN A 31 7.05 -16.63 -12.56
N ILE A 32 7.21 -17.09 -11.32
CA ILE A 32 6.21 -16.98 -10.25
C ILE A 32 6.88 -16.37 -9.04
N TYR A 33 6.32 -15.34 -8.40
CA TYR A 33 6.87 -14.73 -7.19
C TYR A 33 5.89 -14.89 -6.03
N GLU A 34 6.42 -14.89 -4.80
CA GLU A 34 5.62 -14.71 -3.60
C GLU A 34 5.70 -13.23 -3.21
N ILE A 35 4.54 -12.59 -3.08
CA ILE A 35 4.45 -11.18 -2.67
C ILE A 35 4.30 -11.08 -1.16
N GLU A 36 3.39 -11.88 -0.62
CA GLU A 36 3.13 -12.05 0.81
C GLU A 36 2.69 -13.50 1.03
N LYS A 37 2.57 -13.95 2.29
CA LYS A 37 2.15 -15.31 2.63
C LYS A 37 0.90 -15.72 1.84
N ASN A 38 1.03 -16.77 1.02
CA ASN A 38 -0.01 -17.31 0.14
C ASN A 38 -0.49 -16.38 -0.99
N MET A 39 0.11 -15.21 -1.20
CA MET A 39 -0.20 -14.30 -2.29
C MET A 39 0.88 -14.40 -3.37
N LEU A 40 0.53 -15.01 -4.51
CA LEU A 40 1.45 -15.30 -5.60
C LEU A 40 1.27 -14.34 -6.78
N LEU A 41 2.37 -14.02 -7.45
CA LEU A 41 2.41 -13.25 -8.69
C LEU A 41 2.92 -14.12 -9.84
N PHE A 42 2.04 -14.48 -10.75
CA PHE A 42 2.38 -15.21 -11.97
C PHE A 42 2.71 -14.22 -13.07
N LYS A 43 3.94 -14.29 -13.59
CA LYS A 43 4.42 -13.41 -14.65
C LYS A 43 4.35 -14.13 -15.99
N PHE A 44 3.33 -13.80 -16.79
CA PHE A 44 3.17 -14.28 -18.15
C PHE A 44 3.83 -13.34 -19.15
N LYS A 45 4.44 -13.91 -20.18
CA LYS A 45 5.05 -13.18 -21.30
C LYS A 45 4.50 -13.71 -22.62
N SER A 46 3.94 -12.82 -23.43
CA SER A 46 3.73 -13.01 -24.86
C SER A 46 4.75 -12.17 -25.65
N PRO A 47 4.84 -12.33 -26.99
CA PRO A 47 5.69 -11.49 -27.81
C PRO A 47 5.39 -10.00 -27.62
N LYS A 48 4.13 -9.58 -27.49
CA LYS A 48 3.75 -8.17 -27.42
C LYS A 48 3.46 -7.66 -26.00
N ILE A 49 2.94 -8.52 -25.12
CA ILE A 49 2.38 -8.10 -23.83
C ILE A 49 3.02 -8.90 -22.69
N GLU A 50 3.36 -8.22 -21.61
CA GLU A 50 3.64 -8.84 -20.33
C GLU A 50 2.41 -8.70 -19.44
N THR A 51 1.92 -9.80 -18.86
CA THR A 51 0.77 -9.78 -17.96
C THR A 51 1.16 -10.42 -16.64
N LYS A 52 0.89 -9.71 -15.55
CA LYS A 52 1.12 -10.19 -14.20
C LYS A 52 -0.21 -10.51 -13.57
N LEU A 53 -0.36 -11.72 -13.04
CA LEU A 53 -1.58 -12.19 -12.41
C LEU A 53 -1.31 -12.38 -10.92
N VAL A 54 -2.03 -11.64 -10.07
CA VAL A 54 -2.06 -11.89 -8.63
C VAL A 54 -3.04 -13.02 -8.37
N VAL A 55 -2.62 -14.00 -7.59
CA VAL A 55 -3.43 -15.12 -7.14
C VAL A 55 -3.29 -15.21 -5.63
N GLU A 56 -4.41 -15.10 -4.92
CA GLU A 56 -4.48 -15.30 -3.48
C GLU A 56 -5.65 -16.26 -3.18
N PRO A 57 -5.37 -17.47 -2.66
CA PRO A 57 -6.39 -18.47 -2.41
C PRO A 57 -7.44 -17.93 -1.45
N ALA A 58 -8.66 -18.43 -1.57
CA ALA A 58 -9.85 -17.96 -0.87
C ALA A 58 -10.29 -16.51 -1.15
N LYS A 59 -9.51 -15.71 -1.89
CA LYS A 59 -9.79 -14.28 -2.06
C LYS A 59 -9.91 -13.82 -3.49
N ARG A 60 -8.85 -13.91 -4.31
CA ARG A 60 -8.82 -13.19 -5.59
C ARG A 60 -7.88 -13.78 -6.64
N ILE A 61 -8.21 -13.48 -7.89
CA ILE A 61 -7.37 -13.66 -9.07
C ILE A 61 -7.62 -12.48 -10.01
N HIS A 62 -6.59 -11.70 -10.36
CA HIS A 62 -6.74 -10.55 -11.27
C HIS A 62 -5.38 -10.11 -11.84
N ALA A 63 -5.41 -9.44 -12.99
CA ALA A 63 -4.21 -8.80 -13.53
C ALA A 63 -3.83 -7.58 -12.67
N THR A 64 -2.53 -7.39 -12.47
CA THR A 64 -2.01 -6.23 -11.72
C THR A 64 -0.98 -5.44 -12.50
N GLY A 65 -1.07 -4.11 -12.40
CA GLY A 65 -0.02 -3.17 -12.78
C GLY A 65 0.94 -2.83 -11.63
N TYR A 66 0.64 -3.28 -10.41
CA TYR A 66 1.46 -3.01 -9.23
C TYR A 66 2.59 -4.03 -9.07
N GLU A 67 3.69 -3.55 -8.51
CA GLU A 67 4.81 -4.37 -8.04
C GLU A 67 5.10 -4.00 -6.60
N VAL A 68 5.39 -5.01 -5.77
CA VAL A 68 6.00 -4.81 -4.45
C VAL A 68 7.51 -4.75 -4.64
N THR A 69 8.12 -3.66 -4.17
CA THR A 69 9.56 -3.42 -4.36
C THR A 69 10.42 -4.41 -3.58
N GLU A 70 9.98 -4.83 -2.40
CA GLU A 70 10.62 -5.87 -1.60
C GLU A 70 10.16 -7.27 -2.07
N LYS A 71 11.09 -8.06 -2.62
CA LYS A 71 10.79 -9.43 -3.08
C LYS A 71 11.10 -10.42 -1.97
N GLN A 72 10.14 -11.28 -1.64
CA GLN A 72 10.36 -12.36 -0.69
C GLN A 72 11.15 -13.51 -1.34
N MET A 73 11.93 -14.24 -0.54
CA MET A 73 12.55 -15.48 -1.01
C MET A 73 11.44 -16.49 -1.32
N PRO A 74 11.50 -17.19 -2.47
CA PRO A 74 10.44 -18.12 -2.85
C PRO A 74 10.34 -19.27 -1.85
N ASN A 75 9.14 -19.54 -1.33
CA ASN A 75 8.91 -20.73 -0.51
C ASN A 75 9.00 -22.05 -1.34
N PRO A 76 9.08 -23.22 -0.69
CA PRO A 76 9.17 -24.52 -1.38
C PRO A 76 8.01 -24.80 -2.35
N PHE A 77 6.79 -24.35 -2.03
CA PHE A 77 5.63 -24.49 -2.90
C PHE A 77 5.82 -23.71 -4.21
N VAL A 78 6.28 -22.46 -4.15
CA VAL A 78 6.57 -21.64 -5.32
C VAL A 78 7.71 -22.24 -6.15
N MET A 79 8.75 -22.78 -5.49
CA MET A 79 9.81 -23.50 -6.20
C MET A 79 9.28 -24.73 -6.93
N GLY A 80 8.37 -25.49 -6.30
CA GLY A 80 7.64 -26.59 -6.91
C GLY A 80 6.88 -26.14 -8.15
N LEU A 81 6.07 -25.08 -8.05
CA LEU A 81 5.35 -24.54 -9.21
C LEU A 81 6.30 -24.12 -10.35
N ARG A 82 7.42 -23.44 -10.03
CA ARG A 82 8.43 -23.03 -11.02
C ARG A 82 9.06 -24.23 -11.72
N LYS A 83 9.31 -25.33 -11.02
CA LYS A 83 9.88 -26.56 -11.60
C LYS A 83 9.02 -27.11 -12.74
N TYR A 84 7.69 -27.07 -12.59
CA TYR A 84 6.76 -27.67 -13.56
C TYR A 84 6.19 -26.67 -14.58
N LEU A 85 5.98 -25.41 -14.19
CA LEU A 85 5.23 -24.45 -15.02
C LEU A 85 6.11 -23.40 -15.71
N ARG A 86 7.37 -23.21 -15.30
CA ARG A 86 8.22 -22.17 -15.90
C ARG A 86 8.52 -22.49 -17.37
N GLY A 87 8.26 -21.53 -18.24
CA GLY A 87 8.36 -21.67 -19.69
C GLY A 87 7.15 -22.33 -20.35
N ALA A 88 6.24 -22.93 -19.56
CA ALA A 88 5.03 -23.56 -20.07
C ALA A 88 4.10 -22.52 -20.70
N ARG A 89 3.50 -22.88 -21.83
CA ARG A 89 2.50 -22.07 -22.52
C ARG A 89 1.14 -22.31 -21.88
N LEU A 90 0.42 -21.25 -21.53
CA LEU A 90 -0.96 -21.34 -21.10
C LEU A 90 -1.85 -21.60 -22.32
N GLU A 91 -2.67 -22.64 -22.26
CA GLU A 91 -3.61 -23.00 -23.32
C GLU A 91 -5.02 -22.53 -22.99
N LYS A 92 -5.41 -22.63 -21.73
CA LYS A 92 -6.76 -22.28 -21.30
C LYS A 92 -6.77 -21.72 -19.89
N ILE A 93 -7.65 -20.74 -19.68
CA ILE A 93 -8.09 -20.27 -18.38
C ILE A 93 -9.61 -20.43 -18.35
N SER A 94 -10.14 -21.06 -17.31
CA SER A 94 -11.59 -21.26 -17.20
C SER A 94 -12.06 -21.37 -15.76
N GLN A 95 -13.34 -21.06 -15.55
CA GLN A 95 -14.05 -21.29 -14.30
C GLN A 95 -14.68 -22.69 -14.33
N ILE A 96 -14.67 -23.40 -13.20
CA ILE A 96 -15.40 -24.66 -13.06
C ILE A 96 -16.84 -24.37 -12.64
N GLY A 97 -17.80 -24.74 -13.48
CA GLY A 97 -19.21 -24.42 -13.27
C GLY A 97 -19.43 -22.91 -13.12
N PHE A 98 -20.30 -22.53 -12.19
CA PHE A 98 -20.41 -21.16 -11.69
C PHE A 98 -19.91 -21.07 -10.23
N ASP A 99 -18.94 -21.93 -9.88
CA ASP A 99 -18.31 -21.99 -8.57
C ASP A 99 -17.05 -21.11 -8.53
N ARG A 100 -16.51 -20.90 -7.32
CA ARG A 100 -15.32 -20.07 -7.10
C ARG A 100 -14.02 -20.84 -7.27
N ILE A 101 -13.87 -21.51 -8.42
CA ILE A 101 -12.69 -22.31 -8.76
C ILE A 101 -12.22 -21.95 -10.16
N VAL A 102 -10.95 -21.58 -10.28
CA VAL A 102 -10.31 -21.24 -11.56
C VAL A 102 -9.28 -22.30 -11.91
N VAL A 103 -9.21 -22.65 -13.19
CA VAL A 103 -8.23 -23.61 -13.72
C VAL A 103 -7.40 -22.95 -14.80
N LEU A 104 -6.08 -23.07 -14.64
CA LEU A 104 -5.10 -22.77 -15.69
C LEU A 104 -4.59 -24.09 -16.27
N GLU A 105 -4.80 -24.31 -17.57
CA GLU A 105 -4.32 -25.50 -18.28
C GLU A 105 -3.12 -25.13 -19.15
N PHE A 106 -2.03 -25.88 -19.00
CA PHE A 106 -0.76 -25.62 -19.67
C PHE A 106 -0.45 -26.68 -20.74
N ALA A 107 0.26 -26.27 -21.79
CA ALA A 107 0.57 -27.12 -22.96
C ALA A 107 1.44 -28.34 -22.65
N ASN A 108 2.07 -28.39 -21.48
CA ASN A 108 2.82 -29.55 -21.00
C ASN A 108 1.96 -30.55 -20.21
N GLY A 109 0.63 -30.37 -20.21
CA GLY A 109 -0.35 -31.27 -19.60
C GLY A 109 -0.61 -31.02 -18.11
N TYR A 110 0.07 -30.05 -17.48
CA TYR A 110 -0.19 -29.68 -16.09
C TYR A 110 -1.40 -28.74 -15.97
N LYS A 111 -2.13 -28.86 -14.85
CA LYS A 111 -3.23 -27.96 -14.52
C LYS A 111 -3.03 -27.34 -13.15
N LEU A 112 -3.38 -26.07 -13.01
CA LEU A 112 -3.35 -25.35 -11.74
C LEU A 112 -4.78 -25.00 -11.32
N TYR A 113 -5.27 -25.67 -10.29
CA TYR A 113 -6.53 -25.36 -9.63
C TYR A 113 -6.32 -24.27 -8.59
N ILE A 114 -7.15 -23.23 -8.65
CA ILE A 114 -7.12 -22.08 -7.75
C ILE A 114 -8.50 -21.97 -7.11
N GLU A 115 -8.58 -22.28 -5.82
CA GLU A 115 -9.84 -22.24 -5.08
C GLU A 115 -9.99 -20.92 -4.33
N LEU A 116 -11.02 -20.15 -4.69
CA LEU A 116 -11.39 -18.88 -4.09
C LEU A 116 -12.56 -19.03 -3.09
N ILE A 117 -12.75 -20.24 -2.57
CA ILE A 117 -13.67 -20.56 -1.47
C ILE A 117 -12.97 -20.44 -0.11
N PRO A 118 -13.70 -20.29 1.02
CA PRO A 118 -13.11 -20.32 2.35
C PRO A 118 -12.23 -21.56 2.56
N ARG A 119 -11.02 -21.36 3.10
CA ARG A 119 -9.98 -22.40 3.24
C ARG A 119 -9.51 -23.02 1.91
N GLY A 120 -9.80 -22.39 0.78
CA GLY A 120 -9.34 -22.80 -0.54
C GLY A 120 -7.81 -22.86 -0.63
N VAL A 121 -7.32 -23.61 -1.60
CA VAL A 121 -5.90 -23.85 -1.85
C VAL A 121 -5.56 -23.61 -3.32
N ILE A 122 -4.27 -23.51 -3.61
CA ILE A 122 -3.73 -23.61 -4.96
C ILE A 122 -3.14 -25.01 -5.11
N ALA A 123 -3.61 -25.80 -6.07
CA ALA A 123 -3.14 -27.16 -6.31
C ALA A 123 -2.67 -27.32 -7.76
N LEU A 124 -1.40 -27.70 -7.92
CA LEU A 124 -0.83 -28.11 -9.21
C LEU A 124 -1.00 -29.62 -9.36
N VAL A 125 -1.55 -30.05 -10.49
CA VAL A 125 -1.72 -31.45 -10.83
C VAL A 125 -1.06 -31.82 -12.15
N ASP A 126 -0.79 -33.11 -12.33
CA ASP A 126 -0.39 -33.71 -13.60
C ASP A 126 -1.58 -34.03 -14.52
N LYS A 127 -1.26 -34.65 -15.66
CA LYS A 127 -2.23 -35.10 -16.68
C LYS A 127 -3.25 -36.11 -16.14
N ASN A 128 -2.94 -36.82 -15.06
CA ASN A 128 -3.81 -37.81 -14.42
C ASN A 128 -4.61 -37.20 -13.23
N ASN A 129 -4.57 -35.88 -13.06
CA ASN A 129 -5.10 -35.15 -11.91
C ASN A 129 -4.46 -35.54 -10.56
N ILE A 130 -3.22 -36.04 -10.54
CA ILE A 130 -2.48 -36.28 -9.30
C ILE A 130 -1.82 -34.99 -8.83
N ILE A 131 -1.99 -34.65 -7.56
CA ILE A 131 -1.47 -33.43 -6.94
C ILE A 131 0.06 -33.53 -6.83
N LEU A 132 0.77 -32.63 -7.50
CA LEU A 132 2.22 -32.49 -7.45
C LEU A 132 2.67 -31.49 -6.39
N GLN A 133 1.92 -30.40 -6.24
CA GLN A 133 2.18 -29.33 -5.28
C GLN A 133 0.84 -28.76 -4.80
N VAL A 134 0.77 -28.40 -3.52
CA VAL A 134 -0.39 -27.70 -2.96
C VAL A 134 0.07 -26.64 -1.97
N SER A 135 -0.60 -25.49 -1.96
CA SER A 135 -0.26 -24.38 -1.07
C SER A 135 -0.41 -24.75 0.41
N GLU A 136 -1.33 -25.69 0.71
CA GLU A 136 -1.56 -26.21 2.06
C GLU A 136 -2.19 -27.60 1.95
N GLN A 137 -1.66 -28.59 2.66
CA GLN A 137 -2.27 -29.93 2.72
C GLN A 137 -3.43 -29.94 3.71
N LYS A 138 -4.57 -30.54 3.33
CA LYS A 138 -5.79 -30.53 4.15
C LYS A 138 -6.53 -31.86 4.08
N LYS A 139 -7.06 -32.28 5.23
CA LYS A 139 -8.12 -33.30 5.32
C LYS A 139 -9.43 -32.57 5.66
N LEU A 140 -10.35 -32.53 4.70
CA LEU A 140 -11.67 -31.92 4.84
C LEU A 140 -12.72 -33.03 4.99
N LYS A 141 -13.94 -32.65 5.38
CA LYS A 141 -15.05 -33.59 5.56
C LYS A 141 -15.33 -34.40 4.27
N ASP A 142 -15.36 -33.72 3.13
CA ASP A 142 -15.79 -34.31 1.85
C ASP A 142 -14.61 -34.73 0.94
N ARG A 143 -13.37 -34.35 1.28
CA ARG A 143 -12.18 -34.63 0.44
C ARG A 143 -10.86 -34.52 1.18
N VAL A 144 -9.83 -35.16 0.63
CA VAL A 144 -8.43 -35.01 1.05
C VAL A 144 -7.66 -34.28 -0.04
N ILE A 145 -6.87 -33.27 0.34
CA ILE A 145 -5.99 -32.53 -0.56
C ILE A 145 -4.56 -32.71 -0.07
N LYS A 146 -3.82 -33.60 -0.72
CA LYS A 146 -2.46 -33.98 -0.33
C LYS A 146 -1.63 -34.31 -1.57
N VAL A 147 -0.33 -34.03 -1.52
CA VAL A 147 0.59 -34.37 -2.60
C VAL A 147 0.61 -35.89 -2.82
N LYS A 148 0.65 -36.32 -4.08
CA LYS A 148 0.50 -37.70 -4.57
C LYS A 148 -0.92 -38.29 -4.54
N GLU A 149 -1.92 -37.54 -4.07
CA GLU A 149 -3.33 -37.95 -4.17
C GLU A 149 -3.99 -37.39 -5.43
N LYS A 150 -5.08 -38.03 -5.89
CA LYS A 150 -5.91 -37.49 -6.97
C LYS A 150 -6.69 -36.28 -6.47
N TYR A 151 -6.65 -35.18 -7.21
CA TYR A 151 -7.39 -33.98 -6.88
C TYR A 151 -8.90 -34.22 -7.00
N ALA A 152 -9.63 -33.85 -5.95
CA ALA A 152 -11.08 -33.86 -5.91
C ALA A 152 -11.60 -32.44 -5.70
N PHE A 153 -12.61 -32.06 -6.47
CA PHE A 153 -13.30 -30.77 -6.31
C PHE A 153 -14.01 -30.70 -4.96
N PRO A 154 -14.21 -29.49 -4.39
CA PRO A 154 -15.21 -29.33 -3.34
C PRO A 154 -16.61 -29.61 -3.94
N PRO A 155 -17.63 -29.86 -3.11
CA PRO A 155 -18.99 -30.05 -3.60
C PRO A 155 -19.42 -28.87 -4.48
N LEU A 156 -19.61 -29.13 -5.78
CA LEU A 156 -20.05 -28.15 -6.77
C LEU A 156 -21.57 -28.03 -6.65
N LYS A 157 -22.07 -26.83 -6.35
CA LYS A 157 -23.51 -26.59 -6.12
C LYS A 157 -24.07 -25.46 -6.96
N SER A 158 -23.22 -24.69 -7.65
CA SER A 158 -23.65 -23.48 -8.33
C SER A 158 -24.28 -23.77 -9.69
N LEU A 159 -25.51 -23.32 -9.90
CA LEU A 159 -26.16 -23.30 -11.21
C LEU A 159 -25.70 -22.07 -11.99
N HIS A 160 -25.38 -22.26 -13.27
CA HIS A 160 -24.99 -21.15 -14.12
C HIS A 160 -26.17 -20.21 -14.42
N PRO A 161 -26.02 -18.87 -14.37
CA PRO A 161 -27.13 -17.93 -14.58
C PRO A 161 -27.94 -18.14 -15.87
N GLU A 162 -27.26 -18.44 -16.98
CA GLU A 162 -27.93 -18.71 -18.27
C GLU A 162 -28.76 -20.01 -18.26
N GLN A 163 -28.48 -20.96 -17.36
CA GLN A 163 -29.21 -22.22 -17.23
C GLN A 163 -30.47 -22.11 -16.36
N LEU A 164 -30.65 -20.99 -15.64
CA LEU A 164 -31.84 -20.77 -14.82
C LEU A 164 -33.02 -20.39 -15.72
N THR A 165 -34.13 -21.13 -15.59
CA THR A 165 -35.39 -20.81 -16.28
C THR A 165 -36.46 -20.38 -15.28
N PRO A 166 -37.42 -19.53 -15.67
CA PRO A 166 -38.52 -19.11 -14.79
C PRO A 166 -39.33 -20.30 -14.26
N GLU A 167 -39.60 -21.29 -15.11
CA GLU A 167 -40.41 -22.48 -14.76
C GLU A 167 -39.74 -23.27 -13.64
N LYS A 168 -38.45 -23.57 -13.82
CA LYS A 168 -37.65 -24.29 -12.84
C LYS A 168 -37.55 -23.55 -11.52
N LEU A 169 -37.28 -22.23 -11.58
CA LEU A 169 -37.20 -21.42 -10.36
C LEU A 169 -38.54 -21.41 -9.62
N TYR A 170 -39.65 -21.31 -10.34
CA TYR A 170 -40.99 -21.28 -9.77
C TYR A 170 -41.36 -22.60 -9.08
N GLU A 171 -41.14 -23.73 -9.75
CA GLU A 171 -41.40 -25.08 -9.21
C GLU A 171 -40.54 -25.37 -7.98
N ASP A 172 -39.23 -25.12 -8.08
CA ASP A 172 -38.31 -25.37 -6.97
C ASP A 172 -38.62 -24.44 -5.77
N TYR A 173 -39.02 -23.19 -6.01
CA TYR A 173 -39.35 -22.24 -4.93
C TYR A 173 -40.67 -22.60 -4.22
N ARG A 174 -41.70 -22.98 -4.98
CA ARG A 174 -43.03 -23.36 -4.44
C ARG A 174 -43.02 -24.67 -3.68
N SER A 175 -42.11 -25.57 -4.02
CA SER A 175 -41.88 -26.82 -3.27
C SER A 175 -41.00 -26.62 -2.03
N SER A 176 -40.47 -25.41 -1.80
CA SER A 176 -39.60 -25.11 -0.66
C SER A 176 -40.35 -24.45 0.50
N ASN A 177 -39.83 -24.63 1.72
CA ASN A 177 -40.29 -23.92 2.91
C ASN A 177 -39.59 -22.57 3.13
N GLU A 178 -38.74 -22.11 2.19
CA GLU A 178 -38.01 -20.85 2.33
C GLU A 178 -38.87 -19.69 1.83
N VAL A 179 -39.18 -18.75 2.72
CA VAL A 179 -40.05 -17.60 2.42
C VAL A 179 -39.31 -16.49 1.67
N ASN A 180 -37.98 -16.45 1.78
CA ASN A 180 -37.16 -15.41 1.18
C ASN A 180 -36.50 -15.90 -0.12
N ILE A 181 -36.92 -15.36 -1.26
CA ILE A 181 -36.44 -15.78 -2.59
C ILE A 181 -34.91 -15.63 -2.76
N VAL A 182 -34.30 -14.62 -2.12
CA VAL A 182 -32.85 -14.41 -2.17
C VAL A 182 -32.12 -15.54 -1.46
N ARG A 183 -32.52 -15.86 -0.22
CA ARG A 183 -31.94 -16.97 0.55
C ARG A 183 -32.15 -18.29 -0.15
N PHE A 184 -33.33 -18.49 -0.74
CA PHE A 184 -33.65 -19.67 -1.53
C PHE A 184 -32.68 -19.85 -2.70
N ILE A 185 -32.55 -18.85 -3.59
CA ILE A 185 -31.68 -18.92 -4.77
C ILE A 185 -30.21 -19.15 -4.37
N VAL A 186 -29.74 -18.45 -3.32
CA VAL A 186 -28.37 -18.61 -2.83
C VAL A 186 -28.13 -20.04 -2.32
N LYS A 187 -29.06 -20.60 -1.54
CA LYS A 187 -28.92 -21.94 -0.95
C LYS A 187 -29.08 -23.06 -1.98
N GLN A 188 -30.08 -22.96 -2.85
CA GLN A 188 -30.46 -23.99 -3.81
C GLN A 188 -29.55 -24.00 -5.04
N TYR A 189 -29.18 -22.83 -5.55
CA TYR A 189 -28.43 -22.68 -6.80
C TYR A 189 -27.03 -22.12 -6.61
N GLY A 190 -26.58 -21.88 -5.38
CA GLY A 190 -25.22 -21.43 -5.09
C GLY A 190 -24.83 -20.10 -5.77
N MET A 191 -25.80 -19.25 -6.11
CA MET A 191 -25.53 -17.97 -6.76
C MET A 191 -25.02 -16.93 -5.74
N PRO A 192 -24.18 -15.95 -6.16
CA PRO A 192 -23.74 -14.89 -5.28
C PRO A 192 -24.90 -14.07 -4.71
N PRO A 193 -24.99 -13.85 -3.39
CA PRO A 193 -26.05 -13.03 -2.80
C PRO A 193 -26.13 -11.62 -3.41
N GLU A 194 -24.99 -11.02 -3.74
CA GLU A 194 -24.92 -9.69 -4.36
C GLU A 194 -25.57 -9.63 -5.75
N LEU A 195 -25.48 -10.71 -6.54
CA LEU A 195 -26.13 -10.81 -7.84
C LEU A 195 -27.65 -10.89 -7.67
N VAL A 196 -28.11 -11.73 -6.74
CA VAL A 196 -29.54 -11.96 -6.53
C VAL A 196 -30.22 -10.74 -5.89
N GLU A 197 -29.60 -10.11 -4.90
CA GLU A 197 -30.06 -8.86 -4.27
C GLU A 197 -30.16 -7.72 -5.29
N GLU A 198 -29.17 -7.59 -6.17
CA GLU A 198 -29.21 -6.60 -7.25
C GLU A 198 -30.34 -6.90 -8.25
N ALA A 199 -30.55 -8.16 -8.62
CA ALA A 199 -31.62 -8.55 -9.54
C ALA A 199 -33.01 -8.27 -8.95
N VAL A 200 -33.22 -8.56 -7.66
CA VAL A 200 -34.45 -8.18 -6.92
C VAL A 200 -34.63 -6.66 -6.94
N SER A 201 -33.56 -5.90 -6.68
CA SER A 201 -33.63 -4.43 -6.70
C SER A 201 -33.93 -3.85 -8.08
N ARG A 202 -33.42 -4.44 -9.17
CA ARG A 202 -33.65 -3.98 -10.55
C ARG A 202 -35.03 -4.38 -11.08
N SER A 203 -35.52 -5.54 -10.68
CA SER A 203 -36.85 -6.03 -11.06
C SER A 203 -37.98 -5.33 -10.29
N GLY A 204 -37.67 -4.70 -9.16
CA GLY A 204 -38.65 -3.97 -8.35
C GLY A 204 -39.59 -4.89 -7.55
N ILE A 205 -39.24 -6.17 -7.43
CA ILE A 205 -40.07 -7.17 -6.74
C ILE A 205 -39.79 -7.19 -5.23
N GLY A 206 -40.76 -7.68 -4.46
CA GLY A 206 -40.55 -8.04 -3.05
C GLY A 206 -39.66 -9.27 -2.88
N LYS A 207 -39.16 -9.48 -1.65
CA LYS A 207 -38.36 -10.69 -1.32
C LYS A 207 -39.21 -11.89 -0.92
N GLU A 208 -40.49 -11.67 -0.65
CA GLU A 208 -41.45 -12.64 -0.11
C GLU A 208 -42.73 -12.60 -0.96
N ALA A 209 -43.55 -13.64 -0.87
CA ALA A 209 -44.82 -13.77 -1.63
C ALA A 209 -44.66 -13.63 -3.17
N VAL A 210 -43.51 -14.05 -3.70
CA VAL A 210 -43.13 -13.89 -5.12
C VAL A 210 -44.03 -14.71 -6.05
N GLY A 211 -44.67 -14.04 -7.01
CA GLY A 211 -45.51 -14.64 -8.04
C GLY A 211 -44.72 -15.19 -9.24
N ARG A 212 -45.42 -15.77 -10.21
CA ARG A 212 -44.80 -16.28 -11.45
C ARG A 212 -44.21 -15.15 -12.30
N GLU A 213 -44.95 -14.06 -12.47
CA GLU A 213 -44.51 -12.87 -13.21
C GLU A 213 -43.26 -12.22 -12.59
N ASP A 214 -43.20 -12.17 -11.24
CA ASP A 214 -42.04 -11.67 -10.51
C ASP A 214 -40.81 -12.54 -10.75
N ILE A 215 -40.98 -13.86 -10.80
CA ILE A 215 -39.91 -14.82 -11.10
C ILE A 215 -39.38 -14.65 -12.53
N GLU A 216 -40.26 -14.41 -13.50
CA GLU A 216 -39.85 -14.13 -14.89
C GLU A 216 -38.98 -12.87 -14.96
N LYS A 217 -39.41 -11.78 -14.30
CA LYS A 217 -38.62 -10.53 -14.19
C LYS A 217 -37.28 -10.76 -13.48
N LEU A 218 -37.29 -11.53 -12.39
CA LEU A 218 -36.08 -11.82 -11.62
C LEU A 218 -35.05 -12.62 -12.43
N VAL A 219 -35.48 -13.67 -13.13
CA VAL A 219 -34.59 -14.50 -13.96
C VAL A 219 -34.03 -13.68 -15.12
N ALA A 220 -34.85 -12.83 -15.74
CA ALA A 220 -34.39 -11.92 -16.78
C ALA A 220 -33.30 -10.97 -16.25
N GLU A 221 -33.50 -10.36 -15.08
CA GLU A 221 -32.52 -9.45 -14.48
C GLU A 221 -31.23 -10.16 -14.04
N ILE A 222 -31.30 -11.38 -13.50
CA ILE A 222 -30.12 -12.20 -13.19
C ILE A 222 -29.27 -12.40 -14.46
N LYS A 223 -29.89 -12.75 -15.59
CA LYS A 223 -29.21 -12.92 -16.87
C LYS A 223 -28.66 -11.60 -17.42
N ASN A 224 -29.41 -10.50 -17.28
CA ASN A 224 -28.97 -9.18 -17.71
C ASN A 224 -27.71 -8.73 -16.95
N ILE A 225 -27.70 -8.85 -15.62
CA ILE A 225 -26.53 -8.51 -14.80
C ILE A 225 -25.33 -9.40 -15.16
N TYR A 226 -25.56 -10.70 -15.38
CA TYR A 226 -24.50 -11.62 -15.82
C TYR A 226 -23.87 -11.16 -17.15
N ARG A 227 -24.69 -10.83 -18.15
CA ARG A 227 -24.21 -10.33 -19.45
C ARG A 227 -23.53 -8.97 -19.34
N GLU A 228 -24.06 -8.07 -18.51
CA GLU A 228 -23.44 -6.77 -18.21
C GLU A 228 -22.03 -6.97 -17.63
N ALA A 229 -21.87 -7.90 -16.67
CA ALA A 229 -20.60 -8.22 -16.06
C ALA A 229 -19.54 -8.68 -17.07
N LEU A 230 -19.95 -9.43 -18.09
CA LEU A 230 -19.06 -9.91 -19.15
C LEU A 230 -18.64 -8.84 -20.16
N GLN A 231 -19.24 -7.64 -20.15
CA GLN A 231 -18.81 -6.52 -20.99
C GLN A 231 -17.45 -5.94 -20.56
N GLY A 232 -16.97 -6.30 -19.37
CA GLY A 232 -15.61 -5.99 -18.92
C GLY A 232 -15.46 -4.65 -18.20
N LYS A 233 -16.53 -3.89 -17.95
CA LYS A 233 -16.48 -2.66 -17.14
C LYS A 233 -16.38 -2.97 -15.65
N GLY A 234 -15.84 -2.04 -14.86
CA GLY A 234 -15.72 -2.20 -13.42
C GLY A 234 -16.19 -0.98 -12.65
N TYR A 235 -16.72 -1.21 -11.44
CA TYR A 235 -17.29 -0.18 -10.60
C TYR A 235 -16.80 -0.35 -9.17
N ILE A 236 -16.19 0.68 -8.59
CA ILE A 236 -15.84 0.73 -7.17
C ILE A 236 -16.85 1.63 -6.47
N VAL A 237 -17.43 1.11 -5.39
CA VAL A 237 -18.29 1.87 -4.48
C VAL A 237 -17.45 2.32 -3.31
N GLN A 238 -17.45 3.62 -3.01
CA GLN A 238 -16.70 4.23 -1.93
C GLN A 238 -17.64 4.81 -0.87
N ASP A 239 -17.19 4.84 0.39
CA ASP A 239 -17.82 5.65 1.43
C ASP A 239 -17.50 7.14 1.26
N GLU A 240 -18.02 7.98 2.17
CA GLU A 240 -17.81 9.43 2.18
C GLU A 240 -16.34 9.83 2.33
N LEU A 241 -15.52 8.98 2.96
CA LEU A 241 -14.08 9.16 3.13
C LEU A 241 -13.29 8.69 1.89
N GLY A 242 -13.96 8.20 0.85
CA GLY A 242 -13.36 7.71 -0.37
C GLY A 242 -12.76 6.30 -0.25
N MET A 243 -13.00 5.59 0.86
CA MET A 243 -12.52 4.23 1.09
C MET A 243 -13.38 3.22 0.33
N PRO A 244 -12.77 2.22 -0.33
CA PRO A 244 -13.50 1.31 -1.19
C PRO A 244 -14.24 0.26 -0.34
N ILE A 245 -15.55 0.20 -0.51
CA ILE A 245 -16.42 -0.76 0.18
C ILE A 245 -16.46 -2.05 -0.62
N THR A 246 -16.87 -1.97 -1.88
CA THR A 246 -16.99 -3.11 -2.78
C THR A 246 -16.57 -2.77 -4.21
N VAL A 247 -16.34 -3.81 -5.01
CA VAL A 247 -16.02 -3.73 -6.43
C VAL A 247 -16.94 -4.70 -7.19
N LEU A 248 -17.54 -4.22 -8.27
CA LEU A 248 -18.57 -4.93 -9.02
C LEU A 248 -18.29 -4.87 -10.53
N PRO A 249 -18.54 -5.96 -11.29
CA PRO A 249 -18.39 -5.97 -12.74
C PRO A 249 -19.62 -5.37 -13.47
N TYR A 250 -20.65 -4.96 -12.73
CA TYR A 250 -21.86 -4.33 -13.25
C TYR A 250 -22.12 -3.00 -12.54
N LYS A 251 -22.89 -2.11 -13.15
CA LYS A 251 -23.26 -0.83 -12.56
C LYS A 251 -24.31 -1.08 -11.47
N PRO A 252 -24.01 -0.86 -10.18
CA PRO A 252 -25.00 -1.11 -9.14
C PRO A 252 -26.18 -0.15 -9.27
N TYR A 253 -27.40 -0.68 -9.18
CA TYR A 253 -28.66 0.03 -9.11
C TYR A 253 -29.07 0.22 -7.66
N SER A 254 -28.99 -0.85 -6.85
CA SER A 254 -29.32 -0.86 -5.42
C SER A 254 -28.52 0.15 -4.59
N LEU A 255 -27.37 0.60 -5.10
CA LEU A 255 -26.47 1.55 -4.44
C LEU A 255 -26.51 2.97 -5.03
N LYS A 256 -27.38 3.24 -6.01
CA LYS A 256 -27.58 4.60 -6.54
C LYS A 256 -28.29 5.53 -5.54
N THR A 257 -28.97 4.94 -4.56
CA THR A 257 -29.97 5.63 -3.71
C THR A 257 -29.53 5.83 -2.26
N TYR A 258 -28.28 5.51 -1.91
CA TYR A 258 -27.78 5.66 -0.54
C TYR A 258 -26.91 6.92 -0.41
N ASN A 259 -27.46 7.90 0.32
CA ASN A 259 -26.81 9.15 0.72
C ASN A 259 -25.38 8.89 1.21
N GLY A 260 -24.38 9.40 0.47
CA GLY A 260 -22.96 9.40 0.87
C GLY A 260 -22.03 8.49 0.05
N HIS A 261 -22.54 7.55 -0.76
CA HIS A 261 -21.66 6.65 -1.53
C HIS A 261 -21.25 7.21 -2.89
N ARG A 262 -19.94 7.16 -3.18
CA ARG A 262 -19.39 7.57 -4.49
C ARG A 262 -19.12 6.36 -5.37
N LEU A 263 -19.66 6.40 -6.59
CA LEU A 263 -19.40 5.38 -7.62
C LEU A 263 -18.26 5.82 -8.55
N VAL A 264 -17.23 4.99 -8.68
CA VAL A 264 -16.10 5.22 -9.59
C VAL A 264 -16.12 4.16 -10.69
N LYS A 265 -16.26 4.59 -11.95
CA LYS A 265 -16.28 3.73 -13.14
C LYS A 265 -14.86 3.51 -13.68
N TYR A 266 -14.60 2.28 -14.11
CA TYR A 266 -13.43 1.84 -14.86
C TYR A 266 -13.87 1.14 -16.15
N GLU A 267 -13.12 1.33 -17.23
CA GLU A 267 -13.39 0.66 -18.52
C GLU A 267 -12.98 -0.82 -18.52
N ASP A 268 -12.18 -1.26 -17.55
CA ASP A 268 -11.66 -2.62 -17.45
C ASP A 268 -11.80 -3.11 -15.99
N PHE A 269 -12.50 -4.23 -15.81
CA PHE A 269 -12.83 -4.78 -14.49
C PHE A 269 -11.59 -5.24 -13.72
N ASN A 270 -10.58 -5.77 -14.42
CA ASN A 270 -9.29 -6.11 -13.81
C ASN A 270 -8.64 -4.85 -13.21
N THR A 271 -8.71 -3.70 -13.89
CA THR A 271 -8.21 -2.43 -13.36
C THR A 271 -8.99 -1.97 -12.12
N ALA A 272 -10.31 -2.16 -12.08
CA ALA A 272 -11.11 -1.88 -10.89
C ALA A 272 -10.74 -2.79 -9.71
N LEU A 273 -10.56 -4.10 -9.98
CA LEU A 273 -10.08 -5.05 -8.98
C LEU A 273 -8.71 -4.63 -8.45
N ASP A 274 -7.76 -4.32 -9.33
CA ASP A 274 -6.39 -3.93 -8.97
C ASP A 274 -6.38 -2.69 -8.06
N GLU A 275 -7.15 -1.65 -8.38
CA GLU A 275 -7.27 -0.45 -7.54
C GLU A 275 -7.99 -0.71 -6.20
N TYR A 276 -9.04 -1.56 -6.20
CA TYR A 276 -9.75 -1.97 -4.98
C TYR A 276 -8.80 -2.68 -4.02
N PHE A 277 -8.11 -3.70 -4.54
CA PHE A 277 -7.28 -4.61 -3.79
C PHE A 277 -5.91 -4.04 -3.41
N LYS A 278 -5.41 -3.05 -4.15
CA LYS A 278 -4.22 -2.27 -3.79
C LYS A 278 -4.41 -1.56 -2.46
N ARG A 279 -5.55 -0.92 -2.22
CA ARG A 279 -5.83 -0.23 -0.94
C ARG A 279 -5.90 -1.18 0.25
N ILE A 280 -6.41 -2.40 0.02
CA ILE A 280 -6.40 -3.46 1.05
C ILE A 280 -4.96 -3.88 1.35
N LEU A 281 -4.15 -4.08 0.30
CA LEU A 281 -2.75 -4.46 0.44
C LEU A 281 -1.93 -3.38 1.17
N GLU A 282 -2.14 -2.11 0.85
CA GLU A 282 -1.52 -0.98 1.56
C GLU A 282 -1.83 -1.01 3.06
N ALA A 283 -3.10 -1.20 3.44
CA ALA A 283 -3.49 -1.26 4.85
C ALA A 283 -2.77 -2.39 5.59
N VAL A 284 -2.68 -3.58 4.99
CA VAL A 284 -1.95 -4.73 5.56
C VAL A 284 -0.46 -4.43 5.73
N PHE A 285 0.16 -3.78 4.72
CA PHE A 285 1.59 -3.44 4.77
C PHE A 285 1.86 -2.35 5.81
N ILE A 286 0.98 -1.35 5.92
CA ILE A 286 1.09 -0.30 6.94
C ILE A 286 0.98 -0.91 8.33
N GLU A 287 -0.08 -1.68 8.61
CA GLU A 287 -0.31 -2.33 9.91
C GLU A 287 0.92 -3.12 10.35
N LYS A 288 1.45 -3.98 9.47
CA LYS A 288 2.66 -4.77 9.74
C LYS A 288 3.89 -3.90 10.02
N ALA A 289 4.04 -2.78 9.32
CA ALA A 289 5.19 -1.89 9.46
C ALA A 289 5.16 -1.03 10.72
N VAL A 290 3.97 -0.73 11.27
CA VAL A 290 3.80 0.15 12.44
C VAL A 290 3.44 -0.57 13.73
N LYS A 291 3.03 -1.84 13.67
CA LYS A 291 2.54 -2.64 14.82
C LYS A 291 3.39 -2.50 16.08
N GLU A 292 4.71 -2.64 15.97
CA GLU A 292 5.61 -2.57 17.13
C GLU A 292 5.68 -1.15 17.71
N TYR A 293 5.69 -0.13 16.85
CA TYR A 293 5.70 1.28 17.25
C TYR A 293 4.38 1.73 17.86
N GLU A 294 3.24 1.22 17.36
CA GLU A 294 1.93 1.48 17.95
C GLU A 294 1.81 0.83 19.34
N ALA A 295 2.34 -0.39 19.51
CA ALA A 295 2.41 -1.05 20.81
C ALA A 295 3.33 -0.31 21.79
N GLU A 296 4.48 0.21 21.32
CA GLU A 296 5.37 1.07 22.12
C GLU A 296 4.68 2.37 22.52
N LYS A 297 4.04 3.05 21.57
CA LYS A 297 3.27 4.29 21.80
C LYS A 297 2.18 4.08 22.85
N ALA A 298 1.44 2.97 22.78
CA ALA A 298 0.40 2.64 23.76
C ALA A 298 0.98 2.52 25.18
N LYS A 299 2.13 1.86 25.34
CA LYS A 299 2.82 1.75 26.65
C LYS A 299 3.31 3.11 27.17
N LEU A 300 3.83 3.96 26.28
CA LEU A 300 4.28 5.31 26.64
C LEU A 300 3.11 6.21 27.05
N LEU A 301 1.98 6.13 26.34
CA LEU A 301 0.76 6.88 26.67
C LEU A 301 0.20 6.46 28.04
N GLU A 302 0.19 5.17 28.34
CA GLU A 302 -0.21 4.66 29.65
C GLU A 302 0.73 5.15 30.77
N SER A 303 2.04 5.16 30.51
CA SER A 303 3.03 5.69 31.46
C SER A 303 2.87 7.19 31.68
N LEU A 304 2.58 7.95 30.61
CA LEU A 304 2.31 9.38 30.67
C LEU A 304 1.08 9.68 31.51
N ARG A 305 -0.02 8.95 31.27
CA ARG A 305 -1.27 9.08 32.04
C ARG A 305 -1.03 8.91 33.53
N ARG A 306 -0.34 7.84 33.94
CA ARG A 306 -0.02 7.60 35.36
C ARG A 306 0.84 8.69 35.98
N ALA A 307 1.78 9.25 35.21
CA ALA A 307 2.62 10.34 35.68
C ALA A 307 1.82 11.64 35.85
N GLU A 308 0.88 11.93 34.94
CA GLU A 308 -0.03 13.07 35.02
C GLU A 308 -0.98 12.94 36.23
N GLU A 309 -1.58 11.77 36.45
CA GLU A 309 -2.40 11.46 37.64
C GLU A 309 -1.59 11.63 38.95
N ASN A 310 -0.32 11.20 38.99
CA ASN A 310 0.55 11.40 40.16
C ASN A 310 0.87 12.89 40.41
N VAL A 311 1.02 13.71 39.36
CA VAL A 311 1.20 15.16 39.53
C VAL A 311 -0.05 15.81 40.11
N GLU A 312 -1.24 15.37 39.69
CA GLU A 312 -2.51 15.84 40.22
C GLU A 312 -2.68 15.52 41.71
N ASP A 313 -2.38 14.29 42.12
CA ASP A 313 -2.37 13.88 43.54
C ASP A 313 -1.35 14.69 44.37
N LEU A 314 -0.12 14.85 43.87
CA LEU A 314 0.90 15.66 44.52
C LEU A 314 0.45 17.13 44.66
N ASN A 315 -0.19 17.69 43.64
CA ASN A 315 -0.75 19.05 43.70
C ASN A 315 -1.80 19.17 44.80
N SER A 316 -2.77 18.25 44.85
CA SER A 316 -3.81 18.26 45.89
C SER A 316 -3.20 18.20 47.30
N LYS A 317 -2.20 17.33 47.51
CA LYS A 317 -1.48 17.20 48.79
C LYS A 317 -0.71 18.47 49.17
N ILE A 318 -0.03 19.09 48.21
CA ILE A 318 0.72 20.33 48.43
C ILE A 318 -0.23 21.46 48.80
N THR A 319 -1.35 21.62 48.09
CA THR A 319 -2.35 22.66 48.38
C THR A 319 -2.91 22.51 49.80
N LYS A 320 -3.37 21.30 50.17
CA LYS A 320 -3.87 21.03 51.53
C LYS A 320 -2.83 21.32 52.62
N LEU A 321 -1.58 20.93 52.41
CA LEU A 321 -0.51 21.20 53.38
C LEU A 321 -0.18 22.69 53.48
N LYS A 322 -0.25 23.44 52.38
CA LYS A 322 -0.06 24.90 52.38
C LYS A 322 -1.16 25.60 53.17
N GLU A 323 -2.42 25.22 52.98
CA GLU A 323 -3.56 25.73 53.75
C GLU A 323 -3.36 25.46 55.25
N ILE A 324 -3.00 24.23 55.62
CA ILE A 324 -2.71 23.88 57.02
C ILE A 324 -1.55 24.73 57.56
N ALA A 325 -0.44 24.82 56.83
CA ALA A 325 0.73 25.58 57.27
C ALA A 325 0.42 27.07 57.48
N GLU A 326 -0.40 27.68 56.63
CA GLU A 326 -0.81 29.08 56.72
C GLU A 326 -1.72 29.34 57.92
N ILE A 327 -2.72 28.47 58.15
CA ILE A 327 -3.64 28.60 59.29
C ILE A 327 -2.91 28.39 60.61
N VAL A 328 -2.03 27.37 60.68
CA VAL A 328 -1.22 27.10 61.88
C VAL A 328 -0.25 28.25 62.15
N SER A 329 0.42 28.77 61.11
CA SER A 329 1.35 29.91 61.27
C SER A 329 0.64 31.17 61.75
N SER A 330 -0.56 31.46 61.23
CA SER A 330 -1.36 32.63 61.62
C SER A 330 -1.96 32.50 63.02
N ASN A 331 -2.06 31.28 63.57
CA ASN A 331 -2.59 30.98 64.90
C ASN A 331 -1.52 30.39 65.84
N ILE A 332 -0.24 30.68 65.60
CA ILE A 332 0.86 30.01 66.30
C ILE A 332 0.82 30.21 67.82
N SER A 333 0.37 31.38 68.30
CA SER A 333 0.21 31.65 69.74
C SER A 333 -0.76 30.67 70.42
N LYS A 334 -1.87 30.33 69.75
CA LYS A 334 -2.81 29.32 70.26
C LYS A 334 -2.16 27.94 70.32
N LEU A 335 -1.32 27.60 69.34
CA LEU A 335 -0.60 26.33 69.36
C LEU A 335 0.42 26.26 70.51
N TYR A 336 1.06 27.38 70.88
CA TYR A 336 1.90 27.47 72.08
C TYR A 336 1.09 27.22 73.37
N GLU A 337 -0.08 27.84 73.50
CA GLU A 337 -0.97 27.62 74.65
C GLU A 337 -1.37 26.14 74.78
N VAL A 338 -1.69 25.50 73.66
CA VAL A 338 -2.00 24.06 73.61
C VAL A 338 -0.79 23.22 73.98
N HIS A 339 0.39 23.53 73.43
CA HIS A 339 1.62 22.79 73.70
C HIS A 339 1.98 22.82 75.20
N GLU A 340 1.99 23.99 75.82
CA GLU A 340 2.29 24.15 77.25
C GLU A 340 1.26 23.42 78.13
N CYS A 341 -0.03 23.49 77.78
CA CYS A 341 -1.07 22.76 78.49
C CYS A 341 -0.85 21.25 78.40
N VAL A 342 -0.62 20.74 77.18
CA VAL A 342 -0.44 19.31 76.94
C VAL A 342 0.79 18.80 77.69
N GLU A 343 1.92 19.49 77.64
CA GLU A 343 3.12 19.10 78.40
C GLU A 343 2.85 19.07 79.91
N ARG A 344 2.16 20.08 80.45
CA ARG A 344 1.81 20.15 81.87
C ARG A 344 0.89 19.00 82.29
N ILE A 345 -0.15 18.69 81.52
CA ILE A 345 -1.11 17.63 81.86
C ILE A 345 -0.48 16.25 81.67
N LYS A 346 0.23 16.04 80.57
CA LYS A 346 0.95 14.79 80.27
C LYS A 346 1.93 14.42 81.39
N ASN A 347 2.70 15.38 81.90
CA ASN A 347 3.72 15.13 82.92
C ASN A 347 3.14 14.87 84.32
N ASN A 348 1.97 15.44 84.64
CA ASN A 348 1.39 15.36 85.98
C ASN A 348 0.28 14.30 86.11
N TYR A 349 -0.48 14.04 85.04
CA TYR A 349 -1.71 13.24 85.08
C TYR A 349 -1.76 12.15 84.00
N GLY A 350 -0.94 12.24 82.94
CA GLY A 350 -0.92 11.28 81.83
C GLY A 350 -1.81 11.68 80.65
N TRP A 351 -1.75 10.90 79.57
CA TRP A 351 -2.35 11.25 78.27
C TRP A 351 -3.89 11.25 78.26
N ASP A 352 -4.52 10.38 79.06
CA ASP A 352 -5.97 10.22 79.11
C ASP A 352 -6.69 11.48 79.63
N TYR A 353 -5.97 12.35 80.34
CA TYR A 353 -6.49 13.59 80.90
C TYR A 353 -6.32 14.79 79.97
N ILE A 354 -5.70 14.65 78.79
CA ILE A 354 -5.49 15.76 77.86
C ILE A 354 -6.79 16.21 77.18
N PRO A 355 -7.63 15.32 76.61
CA PRO A 355 -8.92 15.72 76.03
C PRO A 355 -9.82 16.38 77.07
N GLY A 356 -10.38 17.54 76.74
CA GLY A 356 -11.29 18.30 77.62
C GLY A 356 -10.60 19.17 78.69
N ASN A 357 -9.32 18.96 79.00
CA ASN A 357 -8.56 19.82 79.93
C ASN A 357 -7.59 20.76 79.23
N CYS A 358 -7.26 20.51 77.96
CA CYS A 358 -6.46 21.43 77.14
C CYS A 358 -7.29 22.11 76.04
N PRO A 359 -7.16 23.45 75.85
CA PRO A 359 -7.94 24.18 74.88
C PRO A 359 -7.79 23.61 73.46
N GLY A 360 -8.90 23.39 72.76
CA GLY A 360 -8.89 22.97 71.36
C GLY A 360 -8.38 21.54 71.09
N VAL A 361 -7.98 20.75 72.08
CA VAL A 361 -7.61 19.35 71.87
C VAL A 361 -8.85 18.47 71.78
N ILE A 362 -9.02 17.80 70.64
CA ILE A 362 -10.18 16.96 70.32
C ILE A 362 -9.91 15.50 70.67
N ASP A 363 -8.70 15.03 70.38
CA ASP A 363 -8.32 13.61 70.47
C ASP A 363 -6.80 13.48 70.65
N VAL A 364 -6.34 12.32 71.12
CA VAL A 364 -4.92 12.04 71.37
C VAL A 364 -4.51 10.67 70.82
N GLU A 365 -3.31 10.58 70.29
CA GLU A 365 -2.66 9.32 69.88
C GLU A 365 -1.34 9.17 70.65
N PRO A 366 -1.40 8.65 71.90
CA PRO A 366 -0.24 8.62 72.82
C PRO A 366 0.98 7.91 72.24
N ASP A 367 0.78 6.76 71.57
CA ASP A 367 1.84 5.96 70.95
C ASP A 367 2.64 6.75 69.90
N LYS A 368 1.98 7.68 69.22
CA LYS A 368 2.59 8.52 68.18
C LYS A 368 3.04 9.88 68.71
N GLY A 369 2.66 10.24 69.94
CA GLY A 369 2.92 11.55 70.52
C GLY A 369 2.13 12.68 69.85
N ILE A 370 0.98 12.36 69.26
CA ILE A 370 0.18 13.31 68.47
C ILE A 370 -1.05 13.72 69.26
N VAL A 371 -1.38 15.01 69.23
CA VAL A 371 -2.67 15.55 69.68
C VAL A 371 -3.40 16.16 68.49
N LYS A 372 -4.70 15.89 68.36
CA LYS A 372 -5.54 16.50 67.33
C LYS A 372 -6.08 17.82 67.87
N VAL A 373 -5.62 18.93 67.29
CA VAL A 373 -5.94 20.29 67.76
C VAL A 373 -6.83 21.00 66.75
N SER A 374 -7.94 21.55 67.22
CA SER A 374 -8.77 22.50 66.48
C SER A 374 -8.09 23.87 66.46
N ILE A 375 -7.61 24.30 65.30
CA ILE A 375 -6.96 25.61 65.12
C ILE A 375 -7.69 26.35 64.01
N GLY A 376 -8.45 27.38 64.38
CA GLY A 376 -9.38 28.03 63.45
C GLY A 376 -10.47 27.03 63.03
N ASP A 377 -10.66 26.88 61.72
CA ASP A 377 -11.67 26.00 61.13
C ASP A 377 -11.14 24.61 60.74
N ILE A 378 -9.88 24.29 61.09
CA ILE A 378 -9.25 23.01 60.75
C ILE A 378 -8.85 22.22 62.00
N VAL A 379 -8.78 20.89 61.84
CA VAL A 379 -8.21 19.97 62.83
C VAL A 379 -6.84 19.53 62.33
N VAL A 380 -5.82 19.71 63.16
CA VAL A 380 -4.42 19.43 62.83
C VAL A 380 -3.85 18.40 63.79
N ASP A 381 -3.19 17.38 63.22
CA ASP A 381 -2.39 16.42 63.96
C ASP A 381 -1.05 17.08 64.36
N TYR A 382 -0.93 17.44 65.63
CA TYR A 382 0.23 18.12 66.19
C TYR A 382 1.11 17.15 67.00
N ASP A 383 2.36 16.96 66.58
CA ASP A 383 3.33 16.17 67.35
C ASP A 383 3.93 17.03 68.47
N VAL A 384 3.54 16.73 69.71
CA VAL A 384 3.94 17.51 70.90
C VAL A 384 5.40 17.32 71.27
N ARG A 385 6.14 16.45 70.58
CA ARG A 385 7.61 16.32 70.72
C ARG A 385 8.33 17.46 70.00
N LEU A 386 7.64 18.19 69.13
CA LEU A 386 8.15 19.37 68.42
C LEU A 386 7.55 20.62 69.04
N ASP A 387 8.38 21.61 69.36
CA ASP A 387 7.86 22.94 69.68
C ASP A 387 7.03 23.49 68.49
N PRO A 388 6.05 24.38 68.74
CA PRO A 388 5.17 24.90 67.69
C PRO A 388 5.91 25.49 66.47
N SER A 389 7.03 26.17 66.67
CA SER A 389 7.85 26.71 65.58
C SER A 389 8.50 25.60 64.75
N ARG A 390 9.06 24.57 65.40
CA ARG A 390 9.62 23.39 64.72
C ARG A 390 8.56 22.59 63.97
N PHE A 391 7.35 22.51 64.50
CA PHE A 391 6.24 21.88 63.79
C PHE A 391 5.88 22.63 62.51
N VAL A 392 5.77 23.96 62.55
CA VAL A 392 5.57 24.79 61.35
C VAL A 392 6.71 24.59 60.34
N ILE A 393 7.97 24.62 60.79
CA ILE A 393 9.13 24.32 59.93
C ILE A 393 9.02 22.94 59.28
N SER A 394 8.53 21.93 60.02
CA SER A 394 8.35 20.58 59.49
C SER A 394 7.28 20.50 58.39
N LEU A 395 6.20 21.29 58.48
CA LEU A 395 5.17 21.38 57.45
C LEU A 395 5.74 21.98 56.15
N TYR A 396 6.47 23.11 56.26
CA TYR A 396 7.14 23.72 55.11
C TYR A 396 8.22 22.83 54.52
N LYS A 397 8.96 22.08 55.34
CA LYS A 397 9.92 21.08 54.86
C LYS A 397 9.23 19.99 54.04
N ARG A 398 8.10 19.46 54.51
CA ARG A 398 7.31 18.43 53.82
C ARG A 398 6.71 18.95 52.51
N ILE A 399 6.25 20.21 52.49
CA ILE A 399 5.83 20.90 51.26
C ILE A 399 6.98 20.92 50.25
N GLY A 400 8.18 21.36 50.67
CA GLY A 400 9.36 21.41 49.80
C GLY A 400 9.80 20.03 49.27
N GLU A 401 9.66 18.97 50.07
CA GLU A 401 9.91 17.60 49.61
C GLU A 401 8.91 17.12 48.54
N LEU A 402 7.62 17.41 48.73
CA LEU A 402 6.57 17.10 47.75
C LEU A 402 6.73 17.93 46.47
N GLU A 403 7.11 19.20 46.58
CA GLU A 403 7.39 20.07 45.44
C GLU A 403 8.57 19.54 44.61
N LYS A 404 9.67 19.12 45.26
CA LYS A 404 10.79 18.45 44.57
C LYS A 404 10.36 17.15 43.88
N LYS A 405 9.48 16.35 44.50
CA LYS A 405 8.95 15.12 43.89
C LYS A 405 8.07 15.43 42.68
N LYS A 406 7.23 16.46 42.76
CA LYS A 406 6.43 16.97 41.65
C LYS A 406 7.31 17.44 40.49
N GLU A 407 8.35 18.23 40.76
CA GLU A 407 9.28 18.74 39.74
C GLU A 407 9.97 17.59 38.98
N ARG A 408 10.46 16.57 39.71
CA ARG A 408 11.05 15.36 39.10
C ARG A 408 10.05 14.63 38.20
N THR A 409 8.79 14.54 38.63
CA THR A 409 7.72 13.89 37.85
C THR A 409 7.40 14.69 36.59
N LEU A 410 7.32 16.03 36.67
CA LEU A 410 7.13 16.91 35.52
C LEU A 410 8.26 16.78 34.50
N LYS A 411 9.52 16.64 34.95
CA LYS A 411 10.65 16.35 34.06
C LYS A 411 10.48 15.00 33.34
N ALA A 412 10.08 13.96 34.06
CA ALA A 412 9.80 12.65 33.45
C ALA A 412 8.65 12.72 32.41
N ILE A 413 7.58 13.49 32.69
CA ILE A 413 6.50 13.76 31.74
C ILE A 413 7.03 14.41 30.45
N LYS A 414 7.92 15.41 30.57
CA LYS A 414 8.54 16.05 29.41
C LYS A 414 9.33 15.05 28.57
N GLU A 415 10.16 14.23 29.19
CA GLU A 415 10.94 13.19 28.51
C GLU A 415 10.05 12.13 27.83
N LEU A 416 8.93 11.75 28.47
CA LEU A 416 7.93 10.85 27.89
C LEU A 416 7.25 11.47 26.66
N LYS A 417 6.85 12.74 26.73
CA LYS A 417 6.26 13.47 25.59
C LYS A 417 7.22 13.53 24.41
N GLU A 418 8.50 13.81 24.65
CA GLU A 418 9.53 13.77 23.60
C GLU A 418 9.73 12.37 23.00
N LYS A 419 9.67 11.31 23.82
CA LYS A 419 9.73 9.91 23.33
C LYS A 419 8.52 9.58 22.45
N ILE A 420 7.31 9.95 22.88
CA ILE A 420 6.08 9.74 22.11
C ILE A 420 6.18 10.43 20.74
N GLU A 421 6.70 11.65 20.71
CA GLU A 421 6.85 12.37 19.45
C GLU A 421 7.86 11.71 18.50
N ARG A 422 8.98 11.21 19.02
CA ARG A 422 9.92 10.41 18.22
C ARG A 422 9.26 9.15 17.64
N VAL A 423 8.44 8.46 18.43
CA VAL A 423 7.69 7.27 17.96
C VAL A 423 6.65 7.67 16.90
N ASN A 424 5.95 8.79 17.05
CA ASN A 424 5.01 9.30 16.03
C ASN A 424 5.71 9.56 14.69
N VAL A 425 6.91 10.17 14.71
CA VAL A 425 7.72 10.41 13.51
C VAL A 425 8.09 9.09 12.84
N GLU A 426 8.49 8.07 13.62
CA GLU A 426 8.79 6.74 13.06
C GLU A 426 7.56 6.05 12.48
N ILE A 427 6.40 6.10 13.15
CA ILE A 427 5.12 5.59 12.61
C ILE A 427 4.81 6.25 11.26
N ARG A 428 4.93 7.58 11.17
CA ARG A 428 4.70 8.32 9.91
C ARG A 428 5.65 7.90 8.80
N ARG A 429 6.94 7.76 9.11
CA ARG A 429 7.97 7.29 8.15
C ARG A 429 7.70 5.87 7.66
N LYS A 430 7.40 4.95 8.58
CA LYS A 430 7.10 3.54 8.27
C LYS A 430 5.84 3.42 7.43
N THR A 431 4.80 4.18 7.76
CA THR A 431 3.57 4.28 6.97
C THR A 431 3.85 4.74 5.54
N THR A 432 4.62 5.82 5.39
CA THR A 432 4.97 6.39 4.08
C THR A 432 5.76 5.39 3.24
N ARG A 433 6.76 4.72 3.84
CA ARG A 433 7.55 3.70 3.17
C ARG A 433 6.72 2.47 2.79
N ALA A 434 5.80 2.02 3.65
CA ALA A 434 4.91 0.91 3.38
C ALA A 434 4.01 1.19 2.16
N LYS A 435 3.40 2.39 2.09
CA LYS A 435 2.65 2.83 0.90
C LYS A 435 3.51 2.84 -0.35
N ALA A 436 4.66 3.51 -0.29
CA ALA A 436 5.58 3.65 -1.42
C ALA A 436 6.19 2.32 -1.90
N SER A 437 6.08 1.24 -1.12
CA SER A 437 6.56 -0.09 -1.53
C SER A 437 5.67 -0.75 -2.59
N ILE A 438 4.42 -0.31 -2.76
CA ILE A 438 3.45 -0.86 -3.73
C ILE A 438 3.37 0.09 -4.92
N VAL A 439 4.23 -0.11 -5.92
CA VAL A 439 4.40 0.83 -7.02
C VAL A 439 3.67 0.36 -8.27
N ARG A 440 2.85 1.24 -8.86
CA ARG A 440 2.30 1.00 -10.21
C ARG A 440 3.39 1.25 -11.25
N ARG A 441 3.78 0.17 -11.95
CA ARG A 441 4.79 0.23 -13.00
C ARG A 441 4.15 0.16 -14.36
N GLU A 442 4.40 1.18 -15.17
CA GLU A 442 4.05 1.14 -16.58
C GLU A 442 5.03 0.24 -17.35
N TRP A 443 4.57 -0.37 -18.44
CA TRP A 443 5.33 -1.37 -19.19
C TRP A 443 6.68 -0.84 -19.71
N TYR A 444 6.76 0.47 -19.98
CA TYR A 444 7.93 1.15 -20.51
C TYR A 444 8.99 1.44 -19.44
N GLU A 445 8.65 1.41 -18.15
CA GLU A 445 9.55 1.84 -17.07
C GLU A 445 10.78 0.95 -16.91
N LYS A 446 10.72 -0.28 -17.44
CA LYS A 446 11.86 -1.21 -17.49
C LYS A 446 12.95 -0.81 -18.50
N TYR A 447 12.65 0.12 -19.40
CA TYR A 447 13.58 0.72 -20.34
C TYR A 447 14.17 2.03 -19.78
N HIS A 448 15.11 2.64 -20.48
CA HIS A 448 15.32 4.09 -20.35
C HIS A 448 14.07 4.76 -20.93
N TRP A 449 13.48 5.73 -20.24
CA TRP A 449 12.25 6.35 -20.71
C TRP A 449 12.18 7.80 -20.30
N MET A 450 11.45 8.58 -21.10
CA MET A 450 11.02 9.93 -20.76
C MET A 450 9.77 10.28 -21.57
N TYR A 451 9.14 11.40 -21.22
CA TYR A 451 8.16 12.06 -22.08
C TYR A 451 8.77 13.35 -22.63
N THR A 452 8.51 13.65 -23.88
CA THR A 452 8.90 14.94 -24.47
C THR A 452 8.06 16.10 -23.91
N SER A 453 8.37 17.34 -24.27
CA SER A 453 7.57 18.53 -23.97
C SER A 453 6.13 18.36 -24.47
N ASN A 454 5.94 17.73 -25.64
CA ASN A 454 4.61 17.47 -26.22
C ASN A 454 4.01 16.11 -25.80
N LEU A 455 4.50 15.52 -24.69
CA LEU A 455 3.97 14.29 -24.09
C LEU A 455 4.08 13.04 -24.99
N PHE A 456 5.01 13.03 -25.94
CA PHE A 456 5.37 11.81 -26.67
C PHE A 456 6.23 10.90 -25.80
N LEU A 457 5.93 9.60 -25.81
CA LEU A 457 6.72 8.63 -25.07
C LEU A 457 8.02 8.34 -25.84
N VAL A 458 9.13 8.37 -25.13
CA VAL A 458 10.44 7.94 -25.65
C VAL A 458 10.92 6.77 -24.82
N ILE A 459 11.36 5.69 -25.46
CA ILE A 459 12.02 4.56 -24.78
C ILE A 459 13.37 4.23 -25.42
N GLY A 460 14.34 3.80 -24.60
CA GLY A 460 15.64 3.32 -25.02
C GLY A 460 16.01 2.00 -24.33
N GLY A 461 16.52 1.02 -25.07
CA GLY A 461 16.92 -0.25 -24.49
C GLY A 461 18.12 -0.11 -23.54
N ARG A 462 18.10 -0.83 -22.41
CA ARG A 462 19.21 -0.78 -21.42
C ARG A 462 20.38 -1.70 -21.76
N ASP A 463 20.14 -2.67 -22.63
CA ASP A 463 21.10 -3.68 -23.05
C ASP A 463 20.77 -4.13 -24.49
N ALA A 464 21.70 -4.86 -25.11
CA ALA A 464 21.55 -5.31 -26.49
C ALA A 464 20.30 -6.18 -26.71
N SER A 465 19.90 -7.00 -25.72
CA SER A 465 18.70 -7.84 -25.84
C SER A 465 17.42 -7.01 -25.78
N GLN A 466 17.41 -5.96 -24.95
CA GLN A 466 16.31 -4.99 -24.92
C GLN A 466 16.25 -4.19 -26.21
N ASN A 467 17.37 -3.70 -26.75
CA ASN A 467 17.42 -2.97 -28.03
C ASN A 467 16.73 -3.77 -29.15
N GLU A 468 17.07 -5.04 -29.31
CA GLU A 468 16.42 -5.89 -30.29
C GLU A 468 14.94 -6.10 -30.00
N SER A 469 14.60 -6.30 -28.72
CA SER A 469 13.22 -6.53 -28.32
C SER A 469 12.34 -5.31 -28.57
N ILE A 470 12.82 -4.09 -28.38
CA ILE A 470 12.00 -2.90 -28.58
C ILE A 470 11.79 -2.62 -30.07
N VAL A 471 12.84 -2.73 -30.89
CA VAL A 471 12.75 -2.52 -32.34
C VAL A 471 11.83 -3.57 -32.96
N LYS A 472 11.98 -4.85 -32.61
CA LYS A 472 11.15 -5.92 -33.19
C LYS A 472 9.68 -5.85 -32.77
N LYS A 473 9.37 -5.34 -31.58
CA LYS A 473 8.02 -5.45 -31.00
C LYS A 473 7.20 -4.17 -31.05
N PHE A 474 7.87 -3.03 -31.02
CA PHE A 474 7.20 -1.75 -30.78
C PHE A 474 7.46 -0.70 -31.86
N LEU A 475 8.56 -0.80 -32.63
CA LEU A 475 8.83 0.19 -33.67
C LEU A 475 7.83 0.00 -34.82
N GLU A 476 7.00 1.00 -35.07
CA GLU A 476 6.11 1.08 -36.23
C GLU A 476 6.74 1.93 -37.35
N ASP A 477 6.20 1.85 -38.56
CA ASP A 477 6.81 2.46 -39.75
C ASP A 477 6.97 3.99 -39.65
N ASP A 478 6.00 4.65 -38.99
CA ASP A 478 5.93 6.10 -38.79
C ASP A 478 6.55 6.57 -37.46
N ASP A 479 7.04 5.65 -36.64
CA ASP A 479 7.78 6.02 -35.43
C ASP A 479 9.18 6.54 -35.79
N ILE A 480 9.79 7.32 -34.89
CA ILE A 480 11.16 7.80 -35.07
C ILE A 480 12.12 6.91 -34.28
N PHE A 481 13.10 6.35 -35.00
CA PHE A 481 14.23 5.63 -34.44
C PHE A 481 15.43 6.58 -34.31
N LEU A 482 16.04 6.65 -33.12
CA LEU A 482 17.24 7.43 -32.86
C LEU A 482 18.38 6.53 -32.36
N HIS A 483 19.61 6.88 -32.75
CA HIS A 483 20.83 6.20 -32.30
C HIS A 483 22.01 7.18 -32.33
N ALA A 484 22.87 7.14 -31.30
CA ALA A 484 24.09 7.94 -31.32
C ALA A 484 25.09 7.39 -32.33
N ASN A 485 25.88 8.25 -32.98
CA ASN A 485 26.88 7.86 -33.97
C ASN A 485 28.15 7.28 -33.30
N ILE A 486 27.95 6.27 -32.45
CA ILE A 486 28.98 5.55 -31.70
C ILE A 486 28.51 4.12 -31.41
N GLN A 487 29.45 3.18 -31.34
CA GLN A 487 29.14 1.82 -30.94
C GLN A 487 28.63 1.75 -29.50
N GLY A 488 27.67 0.85 -29.25
CA GLY A 488 27.11 0.64 -27.91
C GLY A 488 26.15 1.74 -27.46
N ALA A 489 25.55 2.48 -28.39
CA ALA A 489 24.41 3.33 -28.10
C ALA A 489 23.11 2.50 -27.95
N PRO A 490 22.14 2.97 -27.16
CA PRO A 490 20.84 2.34 -27.10
C PRO A 490 20.08 2.56 -28.41
N ALA A 491 19.23 1.59 -28.78
CA ALA A 491 18.16 1.83 -29.74
C ALA A 491 17.09 2.66 -29.04
N VAL A 492 16.75 3.84 -29.57
CA VAL A 492 15.74 4.72 -28.99
C VAL A 492 14.57 4.86 -29.95
N ILE A 493 13.35 4.74 -29.43
CA ILE A 493 12.10 4.90 -30.18
C ILE A 493 11.35 6.09 -29.56
N LEU A 494 11.01 7.06 -30.41
CA LEU A 494 10.06 8.13 -30.12
C LEU A 494 8.72 7.73 -30.77
N PHE A 495 7.74 7.41 -29.94
CA PHE A 495 6.43 6.95 -30.39
C PHE A 495 5.59 8.13 -30.89
N THR A 496 5.30 8.17 -32.18
CA THR A 496 4.56 9.28 -32.82
C THR A 496 3.06 9.10 -32.66
N LYS A 497 2.58 7.85 -32.61
CA LYS A 497 1.15 7.50 -32.60
C LYS A 497 0.37 8.17 -33.75
N GLY A 498 1.00 8.28 -34.92
CA GLY A 498 0.43 8.96 -36.09
C GLY A 498 0.30 10.48 -35.98
N LYS A 499 0.85 11.11 -34.93
CA LYS A 499 0.86 12.57 -34.75
C LYS A 499 2.20 13.16 -35.18
N GLN A 500 2.17 14.40 -35.65
CA GLN A 500 3.38 15.12 -36.04
C GLN A 500 4.24 15.46 -34.81
N VAL A 501 5.52 15.10 -34.87
CA VAL A 501 6.52 15.40 -33.84
C VAL A 501 7.35 16.62 -34.23
N SER A 502 7.69 17.46 -33.26
CA SER A 502 8.50 18.66 -33.51
C SER A 502 10.00 18.34 -33.52
N GLY A 503 10.81 19.24 -34.10
CA GLY A 503 12.27 19.14 -33.98
C GLY A 503 12.78 19.20 -32.54
N GLN A 504 12.01 19.78 -31.62
CA GLN A 504 12.30 19.77 -30.20
C GLN A 504 12.09 18.38 -29.59
N ASP A 505 11.00 17.68 -29.93
CA ASP A 505 10.73 16.32 -29.44
C ASP A 505 11.85 15.35 -29.86
N ILE A 506 12.35 15.49 -31.09
CA ILE A 506 13.47 14.69 -31.61
C ILE A 506 14.76 15.02 -30.84
N ARG A 507 15.05 16.30 -30.61
CA ARG A 507 16.21 16.74 -29.80
C ARG A 507 16.15 16.22 -28.38
N GLU A 508 14.99 16.24 -27.75
CA GLU A 508 14.77 15.71 -26.40
C GLU A 508 14.98 14.20 -26.36
N ALA A 509 14.43 13.46 -27.32
CA ALA A 509 14.64 12.01 -27.44
C ALA A 509 16.11 11.65 -27.67
N ALA A 510 16.85 12.48 -28.42
CA ALA A 510 18.26 12.29 -28.71
C ALA A 510 19.14 12.31 -27.44
N VAL A 511 18.71 12.97 -26.36
CA VAL A 511 19.41 12.95 -25.06
C VAL A 511 19.53 11.52 -24.51
N LEU A 512 18.50 10.68 -24.65
CA LEU A 512 18.61 9.28 -24.23
C LEU A 512 19.62 8.51 -25.08
N ALA A 513 19.61 8.71 -26.40
CA ALA A 513 20.53 8.06 -27.31
C ALA A 513 21.99 8.44 -27.02
N ALA A 514 22.24 9.73 -26.76
CA ALA A 514 23.55 10.27 -26.43
C ALA A 514 24.04 9.83 -25.05
N CYS A 515 23.26 10.13 -23.99
CA CYS A 515 23.71 9.97 -22.61
C CYS A 515 23.89 8.50 -22.20
N TYR A 516 23.07 7.59 -22.70
CA TYR A 516 23.20 6.15 -22.38
C TYR A 516 24.11 5.39 -23.35
N SER A 517 24.80 6.08 -24.25
CA SER A 517 25.78 5.47 -25.14
C SER A 517 27.13 5.20 -24.47
N LYS A 518 28.00 4.51 -25.20
CA LYS A 518 29.40 4.33 -24.80
C LYS A 518 30.15 5.66 -24.63
N ALA A 519 29.71 6.75 -25.27
CA ALA A 519 30.33 8.07 -25.15
C ALA A 519 30.40 8.56 -23.69
N TRP A 520 29.36 8.28 -22.89
CA TRP A 520 29.35 8.62 -21.46
C TRP A 520 30.44 7.88 -20.69
N LYS A 521 30.62 6.59 -20.96
CA LYS A 521 31.65 5.76 -20.31
C LYS A 521 33.06 6.15 -20.73
N LEU A 522 33.21 6.75 -21.91
CA LEU A 522 34.48 7.27 -22.43
C LEU A 522 34.78 8.70 -21.96
N GLY A 523 33.88 9.34 -21.19
CA GLY A 523 34.10 10.70 -20.69
C GLY A 523 33.98 11.80 -21.74
N MET A 524 33.30 11.53 -22.87
CA MET A 524 33.13 12.52 -23.94
C MET A 524 32.26 13.70 -23.49
N GLY A 525 32.45 14.89 -24.07
CA GLY A 525 31.61 16.06 -23.79
C GLY A 525 30.28 16.08 -24.56
N ALA A 526 30.28 15.56 -25.79
CA ALA A 526 29.11 15.49 -26.66
C ALA A 526 29.25 14.32 -27.65
N VAL A 527 28.14 13.90 -28.26
CA VAL A 527 28.13 12.91 -29.35
C VAL A 527 27.06 13.25 -30.37
N GLU A 528 27.36 13.02 -31.65
CA GLU A 528 26.39 13.19 -32.72
C GLU A 528 25.28 12.13 -32.65
N VAL A 529 24.03 12.53 -32.86
CA VAL A 529 22.87 11.62 -32.91
C VAL A 529 22.18 11.76 -34.26
N TYR A 530 21.81 10.63 -34.86
CA TYR A 530 20.97 10.59 -36.04
C TYR A 530 19.61 9.97 -35.73
N TRP A 531 18.64 10.26 -36.58
CA TRP A 531 17.31 9.66 -36.57
C TRP A 531 16.85 9.27 -37.98
N VAL A 532 15.97 8.27 -38.04
CA VAL A 532 15.27 7.78 -39.24
C VAL A 532 13.85 7.36 -38.89
N TYR A 533 12.99 7.18 -39.89
CA TYR A 533 11.68 6.56 -39.69
C TYR A 533 11.80 5.06 -39.44
N GLY A 534 10.83 4.47 -38.73
CA GLY A 534 10.83 3.04 -38.41
C GLY A 534 10.92 2.14 -39.64
N LYS A 535 10.25 2.52 -40.74
CA LYS A 535 10.33 1.81 -42.03
C LYS A 535 11.74 1.71 -42.63
N GLN A 536 12.66 2.55 -42.19
CA GLN A 536 14.06 2.55 -42.63
C GLN A 536 14.94 1.58 -41.82
N VAL A 537 14.41 0.98 -40.75
CA VAL A 537 15.17 0.13 -39.83
C VAL A 537 14.87 -1.33 -40.12
N SER A 538 15.92 -2.10 -40.41
CA SER A 538 15.82 -3.54 -40.65
C SER A 538 16.77 -4.33 -39.78
N LYS A 539 16.39 -5.56 -39.46
CA LYS A 539 17.22 -6.55 -38.77
C LYS A 539 17.79 -7.62 -39.71
N SER A 540 17.41 -7.58 -40.99
CA SER A 540 17.92 -8.49 -42.00
C SER A 540 19.14 -7.84 -42.67
N PRO A 541 20.32 -8.47 -42.61
CA PRO A 541 21.45 -8.04 -43.43
C PRO A 541 21.13 -8.21 -44.93
N PRO A 542 21.84 -7.48 -45.80
CA PRO A 542 21.98 -7.87 -47.19
C PRO A 542 22.49 -9.32 -47.31
N SER A 543 22.13 -10.02 -48.39
CA SER A 543 22.50 -11.41 -48.61
C SER A 543 24.02 -11.62 -48.45
N GLY A 544 24.42 -12.48 -47.50
CA GLY A 544 25.82 -12.85 -47.25
C GLY A 544 26.50 -12.16 -46.06
N GLU A 545 25.88 -11.16 -45.42
CA GLU A 545 26.47 -10.46 -44.27
C GLU A 545 25.90 -10.93 -42.92
N TYR A 546 26.69 -10.79 -41.84
CA TYR A 546 26.27 -11.10 -40.47
C TYR A 546 26.15 -9.82 -39.62
N ILE A 547 24.97 -9.60 -39.02
CA ILE A 547 24.74 -8.48 -38.10
C ILE A 547 24.96 -8.93 -36.66
N LYS A 548 25.82 -8.21 -35.94
CA LYS A 548 26.03 -8.43 -34.50
C LYS A 548 24.73 -8.20 -33.72
N LYS A 549 24.51 -8.99 -32.67
CA LYS A 549 23.35 -8.85 -31.77
C LYS A 549 23.21 -7.40 -31.27
N GLY A 550 22.04 -6.80 -31.47
CA GLY A 550 21.72 -5.42 -31.11
C GLY A 550 22.09 -4.35 -32.13
N ALA A 551 22.63 -4.72 -33.31
CA ALA A 551 22.82 -3.82 -34.43
C ALA A 551 21.63 -3.89 -35.43
N PHE A 552 21.45 -2.83 -36.19
CA PHE A 552 20.34 -2.66 -37.14
C PHE A 552 20.86 -2.06 -38.45
N MET A 553 20.32 -2.52 -39.57
CA MET A 553 20.54 -1.88 -40.87
C MET A 553 19.63 -0.66 -41.00
N ILE A 554 20.21 0.43 -41.48
CA ILE A 554 19.49 1.67 -41.74
C ILE A 554 19.53 1.91 -43.25
N TYR A 555 18.37 1.93 -43.88
CA TYR A 555 18.24 2.18 -45.32
C TYR A 555 17.85 3.63 -45.60
N GLY A 556 18.35 4.18 -46.70
CA GLY A 556 18.08 5.55 -47.11
C GLY A 556 18.85 6.61 -46.31
N LYS A 557 18.40 7.86 -46.39
CA LYS A 557 19.07 9.02 -45.79
C LYS A 557 18.87 9.07 -44.28
N ARG A 558 19.96 9.28 -43.53
CA ARG A 558 19.95 9.60 -42.10
C ARG A 558 19.76 11.11 -41.90
N ASN A 559 18.98 11.49 -40.89
CA ASN A 559 18.82 12.88 -40.48
C ASN A 559 19.62 13.10 -39.20
N TYR A 560 20.42 14.15 -39.12
CA TYR A 560 21.27 14.42 -37.96
C TYR A 560 20.68 15.53 -37.09
N VAL A 561 20.71 15.29 -35.77
CA VAL A 561 20.24 16.25 -34.76
C VAL A 561 21.37 17.21 -34.34
N GLY A 562 22.62 16.86 -34.66
CA GLY A 562 23.84 17.56 -34.24
C GLY A 562 24.51 16.88 -33.04
N ALA A 563 25.56 17.53 -32.51
CA ALA A 563 26.27 17.07 -31.32
C ALA A 563 25.45 17.35 -30.05
N ILE A 564 24.97 16.29 -29.42
CA ILE A 564 24.22 16.36 -28.16
C ILE A 564 25.19 16.33 -27.00
N GLU A 565 25.17 17.38 -26.17
CA GLU A 565 25.98 17.45 -24.95
C GLU A 565 25.60 16.32 -23.97
N LEU A 566 26.60 15.67 -23.38
CA LEU A 566 26.41 14.60 -22.40
C LEU A 566 26.06 15.17 -21.02
N LYS A 567 24.87 15.77 -20.93
CA LYS A 567 24.23 16.19 -19.69
C LYS A 567 22.88 15.52 -19.54
N LEU A 568 22.69 14.83 -18.42
CA LEU A 568 21.44 14.17 -18.09
C LEU A 568 20.91 14.72 -16.76
N ALA A 569 19.71 15.27 -16.77
CA ALA A 569 19.02 15.56 -15.53
C ALA A 569 18.29 14.31 -15.03
N LEU A 570 18.35 14.10 -13.71
CA LEU A 570 17.66 13.06 -12.98
C LEU A 570 16.92 13.72 -11.82
N GLY A 571 15.60 13.53 -11.75
CA GLY A 571 14.76 14.15 -10.73
C GLY A 571 13.76 13.18 -10.11
N ILE A 572 13.24 13.56 -8.95
CA ILE A 572 12.17 12.83 -8.27
C ILE A 572 10.87 13.63 -8.40
N SER A 573 9.90 13.03 -9.07
CA SER A 573 8.51 13.47 -9.08
C SER A 573 7.69 12.64 -8.09
N VAL A 574 6.49 13.09 -7.73
CA VAL A 574 5.58 12.36 -6.85
C VAL A 574 4.22 12.24 -7.54
N GLU A 575 3.75 11.01 -7.71
CA GLU A 575 2.41 10.73 -8.25
C GLU A 575 1.61 9.94 -7.22
N LYS A 576 0.48 10.49 -6.74
CA LYS A 576 -0.38 9.85 -5.73
C LYS A 576 0.40 9.28 -4.54
N GLU A 577 1.27 10.09 -3.92
CA GLU A 577 2.16 9.72 -2.80
C GLU A 577 3.31 8.76 -3.15
N HIS A 578 3.55 8.43 -4.42
CA HIS A 578 4.63 7.54 -4.84
C HIS A 578 5.76 8.31 -5.53
N PRO A 579 7.02 8.19 -5.07
CA PRO A 579 8.14 8.83 -5.74
C PRO A 579 8.48 8.11 -7.05
N ILE A 580 8.69 8.88 -8.12
CA ILE A 580 9.06 8.40 -9.45
C ILE A 580 10.35 9.08 -9.87
N VAL A 581 11.36 8.28 -10.26
CA VAL A 581 12.57 8.83 -10.89
C VAL A 581 12.28 9.13 -12.35
N ILE A 582 12.45 10.38 -12.73
CA ILE A 582 12.37 10.86 -14.11
C ILE A 582 13.74 11.31 -14.59
N ILE A 583 13.97 11.20 -15.90
CA ILE A 583 15.22 11.58 -16.56
C ILE A 583 14.93 12.39 -17.82
N GLY A 584 15.93 13.13 -18.30
CA GLY A 584 15.86 13.83 -19.57
C GLY A 584 16.72 15.10 -19.58
N PRO A 585 16.43 16.03 -20.51
CA PRO A 585 16.98 17.38 -20.49
C PRO A 585 16.69 18.11 -19.16
N ASP A 586 17.60 19.00 -18.77
CA ASP A 586 17.50 19.80 -17.53
C ASP A 586 16.15 20.51 -17.38
N TYR A 587 15.76 21.31 -18.38
CA TYR A 587 14.53 22.11 -18.29
C TYR A 587 13.26 21.25 -18.15
N LEU A 588 13.22 20.05 -18.75
CA LEU A 588 12.08 19.14 -18.63
C LEU A 588 11.99 18.54 -17.23
N VAL A 589 13.12 18.01 -16.74
CA VAL A 589 13.18 17.38 -15.42
C VAL A 589 12.92 18.42 -14.32
N ARG A 590 13.46 19.63 -14.46
CA ARG A 590 13.21 20.75 -13.56
C ARG A 590 11.71 21.05 -13.44
N LYS A 591 10.95 21.09 -14.54
CA LYS A 591 9.50 21.37 -14.51
C LYS A 591 8.68 20.26 -13.85
N ARG A 592 9.09 19.01 -13.99
CA ARG A 592 8.31 17.81 -13.61
C ARG A 592 8.69 17.18 -12.27
N SER A 593 9.79 17.62 -11.67
CA SER A 593 10.29 17.08 -10.39
C SER A 593 10.11 18.07 -9.24
N HIS A 594 10.12 17.55 -8.02
CA HIS A 594 10.24 18.34 -6.79
C HIS A 594 11.70 18.67 -6.48
N VAL A 595 12.61 17.78 -6.89
CA VAL A 595 14.06 17.94 -6.73
C VAL A 595 14.77 17.19 -7.85
N TYR A 596 15.87 17.75 -8.33
CA TYR A 596 16.65 17.15 -9.41
C TYR A 596 18.13 17.46 -9.30
N ALA A 597 18.92 16.65 -9.99
CA ALA A 597 20.34 16.85 -10.20
C ALA A 597 20.67 16.80 -11.70
N VAL A 598 21.65 17.60 -12.12
CA VAL A 598 22.23 17.53 -13.47
C VAL A 598 23.53 16.74 -13.37
N LEU A 599 23.65 15.71 -14.18
CA LEU A 599 24.77 14.78 -14.21
C LEU A 599 25.55 14.93 -15.51
N ALA A 600 26.84 14.65 -15.44
CA ALA A 600 27.73 14.51 -16.59
C ALA A 600 28.66 13.31 -16.37
N PRO A 601 29.36 12.84 -17.42
CA PRO A 601 30.42 11.85 -17.28
C PRO A 601 31.42 12.23 -16.18
N GLY A 602 31.80 11.25 -15.38
CA GLY A 602 32.68 11.41 -14.23
C GLY A 602 33.21 10.08 -13.72
N ASP A 603 33.77 10.09 -12.52
CA ASP A 603 34.54 9.01 -11.93
C ASP A 603 33.80 8.25 -10.81
N GLU A 604 32.75 8.85 -10.22
CA GLU A 604 31.99 8.26 -9.11
C GLU A 604 31.16 7.03 -9.56
N ASP A 605 31.24 5.95 -8.80
CA ASP A 605 30.49 4.71 -9.05
C ASP A 605 28.96 4.94 -8.99
N PRO A 606 28.15 4.34 -9.89
CA PRO A 606 26.70 4.47 -9.90
C PRO A 606 26.01 4.17 -8.56
N SER A 607 26.52 3.23 -7.76
CA SER A 607 25.93 2.88 -6.47
C SER A 607 26.24 3.91 -5.40
N LYS A 608 27.45 4.50 -5.43
CA LYS A 608 27.85 5.58 -4.52
C LYS A 608 27.07 6.87 -4.82
N ILE A 609 27.04 7.27 -6.10
CA ILE A 609 26.32 8.48 -6.50
C ILE A 609 24.82 8.34 -6.29
N ALA A 610 24.22 7.16 -6.48
CA ALA A 610 22.80 6.93 -6.18
C ALA A 610 22.48 7.10 -4.68
N LYS A 611 23.33 6.59 -3.78
CA LYS A 611 23.18 6.81 -2.32
C LYS A 611 23.30 8.29 -1.97
N ARG A 612 24.29 8.97 -2.56
CA ARG A 612 24.53 10.41 -2.37
C ARG A 612 23.35 11.25 -2.86
N LEU A 613 22.85 10.98 -4.07
CA LEU A 613 21.67 11.64 -4.64
C LEU A 613 20.45 11.45 -3.76
N ARG A 614 20.17 10.22 -3.27
CA ARG A 614 19.06 9.97 -2.34
C ARG A 614 19.13 10.86 -1.09
N SER A 615 20.31 10.93 -0.46
CA SER A 615 20.53 11.76 0.72
C SER A 615 20.31 13.24 0.41
N LEU A 616 20.92 13.75 -0.66
CA LEU A 616 20.85 15.16 -1.05
C LEU A 616 19.45 15.58 -1.50
N PHE A 617 18.72 14.69 -2.18
CA PHE A 617 17.34 14.92 -2.56
C PHE A 617 16.44 15.03 -1.33
N THR A 618 16.60 14.12 -0.36
CA THR A 618 15.82 14.13 0.88
C THR A 618 16.06 15.40 1.71
N SER A 619 17.30 15.91 1.75
CA SER A 619 17.63 17.11 2.52
C SER A 619 17.21 18.43 1.86
N LYS A 620 17.00 18.45 0.54
CA LYS A 620 16.67 19.67 -0.21
C LYS A 620 15.18 19.95 -0.33
N VAL A 621 14.33 18.99 0.00
CA VAL A 621 12.87 19.12 -0.11
C VAL A 621 12.21 19.53 1.19
N ASP A 622 10.99 20.03 1.05
CA ASP A 622 10.15 20.45 2.16
C ASP A 622 9.67 19.24 3.01
N ASP A 623 9.38 19.50 4.27
CA ASP A 623 9.05 18.48 5.28
C ASP A 623 7.82 17.63 4.90
N ASN A 624 6.88 18.20 4.15
CA ASN A 624 5.65 17.52 3.73
C ASN A 624 5.90 16.37 2.73
N ILE A 625 6.94 16.47 1.89
CA ILE A 625 7.28 15.46 0.87
C ILE A 625 8.58 14.70 1.19
N ARG A 626 9.29 15.09 2.25
CA ARG A 626 10.57 14.49 2.64
C ARG A 626 10.48 12.98 2.83
N ASP A 627 9.49 12.50 3.58
CA ASP A 627 9.34 11.06 3.84
C ASP A 627 9.00 10.27 2.57
N VAL A 628 8.20 10.87 1.67
CA VAL A 628 7.85 10.28 0.37
C VAL A 628 9.10 10.14 -0.49
N ILE A 629 9.91 11.19 -0.58
CA ILE A 629 11.17 11.16 -1.35
C ILE A 629 12.18 10.20 -0.71
N ALA A 630 12.29 10.18 0.61
CA ALA A 630 13.17 9.28 1.35
C ALA A 630 12.81 7.80 1.13
N SER A 631 11.56 7.50 0.81
CA SER A 631 11.09 6.13 0.55
C SER A 631 11.63 5.52 -0.75
N ILE A 632 12.19 6.34 -1.65
CA ILE A 632 12.77 5.86 -2.91
C ILE A 632 13.96 4.93 -2.65
N SER A 633 14.00 3.81 -3.36
CA SER A 633 15.13 2.89 -3.24
C SER A 633 16.36 3.42 -3.96
N VAL A 634 17.55 3.13 -3.40
CA VAL A 634 18.83 3.47 -4.05
C VAL A 634 18.94 2.80 -5.42
N GLU A 635 18.41 1.58 -5.54
CA GLU A 635 18.41 0.83 -6.79
C GLU A 635 17.59 1.53 -7.88
N GLU A 636 16.46 2.14 -7.54
CA GLU A 636 15.63 2.87 -8.50
C GLU A 636 16.38 4.06 -9.11
N ILE A 637 17.14 4.79 -8.29
CA ILE A 637 18.01 5.88 -8.78
C ILE A 637 19.15 5.30 -9.62
N ARG A 638 19.80 4.23 -9.13
CA ARG A 638 20.95 3.60 -9.80
C ARG A 638 20.61 3.11 -11.21
N LEU A 639 19.43 2.52 -11.40
CA LEU A 639 18.94 2.04 -12.70
C LEU A 639 18.72 3.15 -13.74
N ARG A 640 18.75 4.42 -13.33
CA ARG A 640 18.59 5.61 -14.18
C ARG A 640 19.90 6.35 -14.42
N LEU A 641 21.03 5.79 -13.99
CA LEU A 641 22.35 6.37 -14.22
C LEU A 641 22.98 5.74 -15.47
N PRO A 642 23.56 6.53 -16.40
CA PRO A 642 24.21 5.98 -17.59
C PRO A 642 25.51 5.22 -17.31
N GLY A 643 26.16 5.52 -16.18
CA GLY A 643 27.45 4.96 -15.80
C GLY A 643 28.10 5.80 -14.70
N ARG A 644 29.43 5.73 -14.61
CA ARG A 644 30.19 6.61 -13.71
C ARG A 644 29.92 8.07 -14.07
N SER A 645 29.67 8.88 -13.05
CA SER A 645 29.08 10.19 -13.23
C SER A 645 29.59 11.16 -12.18
N ARG A 646 29.47 12.46 -12.44
CA ARG A 646 29.63 13.52 -11.45
C ARG A 646 28.38 14.40 -11.40
N ILE A 647 28.09 14.96 -10.24
CA ILE A 647 26.96 15.88 -10.05
C ILE A 647 27.43 17.29 -10.40
N LEU A 648 26.83 17.90 -11.42
CA LEU A 648 27.10 19.28 -11.82
C LEU A 648 26.29 20.28 -11.00
N ALA A 649 25.01 19.98 -10.76
CA ALA A 649 24.10 20.86 -10.04
C ALA A 649 23.03 20.05 -9.32
N ILE A 650 22.46 20.63 -8.28
CA ILE A 650 21.33 20.06 -7.55
C ILE A 650 20.40 21.16 -7.00
N ALA A 651 19.15 21.12 -7.41
CA ALA A 651 18.18 22.18 -7.13
C ALA A 651 16.77 21.61 -6.88
N ARG A 652 15.91 22.46 -6.31
CA ARG A 652 14.47 22.19 -6.26
C ARG A 652 13.89 22.31 -7.66
N GLY A 653 13.01 21.40 -8.01
CA GLY A 653 12.20 21.49 -9.23
C GLY A 653 10.90 22.23 -8.97
N ALA A 654 10.12 22.45 -10.04
CA ALA A 654 8.88 23.21 -9.99
C ALA A 654 7.63 22.34 -9.76
N ALA A 655 7.69 21.04 -10.07
CA ALA A 655 6.57 20.09 -9.99
C ALA A 655 5.25 20.60 -10.63
N VAL A 656 5.34 21.40 -11.69
CA VAL A 656 4.19 22.04 -12.38
C VAL A 656 3.58 21.16 -13.47
N GLU A 657 4.35 20.21 -14.01
CA GLU A 657 3.89 19.25 -15.01
C GLU A 657 3.88 17.83 -14.43
N PRO A 658 2.91 16.97 -14.80
CA PRO A 658 2.88 15.60 -14.31
C PRO A 658 4.05 14.77 -14.88
N PRO A 659 4.60 13.81 -14.11
CA PRO A 659 5.67 12.95 -14.60
C PRO A 659 5.22 11.99 -15.71
N ARG A 660 3.92 11.69 -15.77
CA ARG A 660 3.26 10.85 -16.76
C ARG A 660 2.00 11.55 -17.27
N PRO A 661 1.65 11.47 -18.56
CA PRO A 661 0.39 12.00 -19.06
C PRO A 661 -0.78 11.31 -18.36
N THR A 662 -1.78 12.07 -17.94
CA THR A 662 -3.02 11.50 -17.38
C THR A 662 -3.77 10.69 -18.46
N LYS A 663 -4.52 9.66 -18.07
CA LYS A 663 -5.34 8.89 -19.04
C LYS A 663 -6.33 9.78 -19.82
N LYS A 664 -6.79 10.90 -19.25
CA LYS A 664 -7.64 11.89 -19.94
C LYS A 664 -6.88 12.64 -21.04
N SER A 665 -5.60 12.96 -20.82
CA SER A 665 -4.74 13.61 -21.84
C SER A 665 -4.20 12.62 -22.88
N GLN A 666 -4.46 11.31 -22.72
CA GLN A 666 -4.16 10.29 -23.72
C GLN A 666 -5.35 10.01 -24.67
N GLY A 667 -6.44 10.78 -24.56
CA GLY A 667 -7.66 10.59 -25.35
C GLY A 667 -7.67 11.35 -26.67
N ALA A 668 -7.41 10.63 -27.75
CA ALA A 668 -8.10 10.58 -29.05
C ALA A 668 -7.16 9.83 -30.00
#